data_AF-A0AAU0ZGE8-F1
#
_entry.id   AF-A0AAU0ZGE8-F1
#
_cell.length_a   1.000
_cell.length_b   1.000
_cell.length_c   1.000
_cell.angle_alpha   90.00
_cell.angle_beta   90.00
_cell.angle_gamma   90.00
#
_symmetry.space_group_name_H-M   'P 1'
#
loop_
_entity.id
_entity.type
_entity.pdbx_description
1 polymer ?
#
loop_
_entity_poly.entity_id
_entity_poly.type
_entity_poly.pdbx_seq_one_letter_code
_entity_poly.pdbx_strand_id
1 'polypeptide(L)'
;MTSPTQAPEQAQATYEPHPYIGGRNAALRALTAWRMEWPGAPRVVILTGSPGTGCSRLLTGFLMLCDPEYRKGLELDAFDPATVPPDLPAPSVPSVAGLTAAQTLWLLADHYGLSATRTADIFPELGQLPASGPPVTIVVPDVDRAGPVRGAGEPARVVRDVLKPLAAVDSIRLLAEVPREFAAELAESLPSGEARIIDLDAPEWADPEGLVLQADALLNPQFGAPELPFTTDLAARRALAEAIARQAGDGAGSRLTVHLAVQSILTHPEGFDPADPSQLPGSVGEVLDLHAQRLDAHPRTLRQILAPLALAEGDGLPVHLLSPLASAVAERDMSEDMARGMLLAAPFIRPVERAGDDVPEGERTLVALQHPGIGEAVRAGIPDVPGAQARIAMELLEAVPEQDWAKAGEYVRDRIAGHTLEAGLLPRLLTDPNLFAQADPVLLRAAVEALPYEQLDAPARTYLRTAPLLTRTQAPAMLRAALLETAFVEDGLAEYAAVLRGALPELAWHTLWSVSVAGVDGVTVGRLAPSADGADGAVSNGAASDVAASHGAASDGAEVAPLAVAVSVVPQGTPGSRPLKADDPEAPAVLVHDLATGSVIDADPARIQRPSEDERAASPLGFSRGADYVRVWRRGAQKGDEELVTALISATPFTGTDISAEGILLVATEGGVKALRIRPAQPATPDVPAPRAADPESAQAPQAPGPDAHPTA
;
A
#
# COMPACT_ATOMS: atom_id res chain seq x y z
N MET A 1 -0.97 7.43 78.08
CA MET A 1 -0.78 8.61 77.21
C MET A 1 -0.11 8.12 75.94
N THR A 2 -0.94 7.96 74.94
CA THR A 2 -0.68 7.47 73.58
C THR A 2 -0.09 8.60 72.73
N SER A 3 1.05 8.35 72.09
CA SER A 3 1.53 9.16 70.96
C SER A 3 1.59 8.26 69.73
N PRO A 4 1.01 8.66 68.58
CA PRO A 4 0.83 7.79 67.44
C PRO A 4 2.07 7.78 66.53
N THR A 5 2.34 6.58 66.02
CA THR A 5 3.18 6.27 64.87
C THR A 5 2.88 7.22 63.71
N GLN A 6 3.88 7.99 63.28
CA GLN A 6 3.85 8.69 62.01
C GLN A 6 3.84 7.65 60.89
N ALA A 7 2.74 7.62 60.12
CA ALA A 7 2.71 6.97 58.82
C ALA A 7 3.74 7.65 57.90
N PRO A 8 4.38 6.92 56.97
CA PRO A 8 5.24 7.56 55.99
C PRO A 8 4.35 8.48 55.14
N GLU A 9 4.71 9.76 55.15
CA GLU A 9 4.22 10.77 54.21
C GLU A 9 4.37 10.20 52.80
N GLN A 10 3.23 9.94 52.14
CA GLN A 10 3.20 9.64 50.72
C GLN A 10 3.84 10.83 50.01
N ALA A 11 5.06 10.65 49.50
CA ALA A 11 5.71 11.61 48.64
C ALA A 11 4.76 11.91 47.48
N GLN A 12 4.17 13.10 47.49
CA GLN A 12 3.41 13.62 46.36
C GLN A 12 4.39 13.70 45.19
N ALA A 13 4.24 12.77 44.25
CA ALA A 13 5.05 12.74 43.04
C ALA A 13 4.93 14.10 42.36
N THR A 14 6.03 14.86 42.37
CA THR A 14 6.16 16.21 41.80
C THR A 14 6.50 16.15 40.31
N TYR A 15 6.24 15.01 39.68
CA TYR A 15 6.64 14.69 38.31
C TYR A 15 5.40 14.62 37.42
N GLU A 16 5.52 15.15 36.20
CA GLU A 16 4.48 15.05 35.18
C GLU A 16 4.27 13.57 34.82
N PRO A 17 3.03 13.04 34.87
CA PRO A 17 2.80 11.66 34.54
C PRO A 17 3.20 11.38 33.09
N HIS A 18 4.10 10.42 32.90
CA HIS A 18 4.65 10.11 31.58
C HIS A 18 3.52 9.71 30.59
N PRO A 19 3.53 10.21 29.35
CA PRO A 19 2.44 10.01 28.38
C PRO A 19 2.24 8.54 27.96
N TYR A 20 3.23 7.67 28.19
CA TYR A 20 3.18 6.24 27.83
C TYR A 20 3.43 5.28 28.98
N ILE A 21 3.91 5.75 30.13
CA ILE A 21 4.38 4.88 31.22
C ILE A 21 3.55 5.18 32.47
N GLY A 22 3.08 4.12 33.12
CA GLY A 22 2.20 4.17 34.30
C GLY A 22 0.80 3.64 34.03
N GLY A 23 0.21 3.01 35.06
CA GLY A 23 -1.08 2.32 34.97
C GLY A 23 -1.00 0.93 34.34
N ARG A 24 -2.13 0.22 34.34
CA ARG A 24 -2.30 -1.16 33.82
C ARG A 24 -1.28 -2.14 34.42
N ASN A 25 -0.99 -2.00 35.72
CA ASN A 25 0.04 -2.76 36.43
C ASN A 25 -0.12 -4.28 36.27
N ALA A 26 -1.35 -4.80 36.29
CA ALA A 26 -1.59 -6.24 36.07
C ALA A 26 -1.06 -6.70 34.71
N ALA A 27 -1.38 -5.96 33.63
CA ALA A 27 -0.91 -6.26 32.29
C ALA A 27 0.61 -6.08 32.18
N LEU A 28 1.18 -4.99 32.71
CA LEU A 28 2.63 -4.77 32.72
C LEU A 28 3.39 -5.87 33.48
N ARG A 29 2.87 -6.36 34.61
CA ARG A 29 3.44 -7.51 35.33
C ARG A 29 3.39 -8.78 34.49
N ALA A 30 2.30 -9.02 33.76
CA ALA A 30 2.20 -10.17 32.87
C ALA A 30 3.17 -10.09 31.67
N LEU A 31 3.32 -8.90 31.06
CA LEU A 31 4.29 -8.66 29.99
C LEU A 31 5.74 -8.77 30.50
N THR A 32 6.01 -8.28 31.71
CA THR A 32 7.31 -8.42 32.39
C THR A 32 7.62 -9.89 32.68
N ALA A 33 6.68 -10.64 33.24
CA ALA A 33 6.84 -12.07 33.49
C ALA A 33 7.05 -12.87 32.19
N TRP A 34 6.36 -12.49 31.11
CA TRP A 34 6.61 -13.02 29.77
C TRP A 34 8.04 -12.71 29.33
N ARG A 35 8.50 -11.45 29.41
CA ARG A 35 9.84 -11.05 28.98
C ARG A 35 10.96 -11.73 29.78
N MET A 36 10.73 -11.95 31.08
CA MET A 36 11.63 -12.63 32.00
C MET A 36 11.68 -14.16 31.83
N GLU A 37 10.80 -14.73 31.00
CA GLU A 37 10.66 -16.17 30.83
C GLU A 37 10.37 -16.92 32.15
N TRP A 38 9.55 -16.32 33.01
CA TRP A 38 9.23 -16.93 34.30
C TRP A 38 8.60 -18.33 34.12
N PRO A 39 8.86 -19.28 35.02
CA PRO A 39 8.25 -20.60 34.95
C PRO A 39 6.72 -20.51 34.86
N GLY A 40 6.14 -21.13 33.82
CA GLY A 40 4.70 -21.09 33.55
C GLY A 40 4.21 -19.82 32.85
N ALA A 41 5.08 -18.89 32.49
CA ALA A 41 4.72 -17.79 31.60
C ALA A 41 4.48 -18.34 30.19
N PRO A 42 3.41 -17.90 29.50
CA PRO A 42 3.12 -18.30 28.13
C PRO A 42 4.24 -17.84 27.19
N ARG A 43 4.39 -18.51 26.05
CA ARG A 43 5.30 -18.11 24.98
C ARG A 43 4.66 -17.03 24.11
N VAL A 44 3.35 -17.12 23.92
CA VAL A 44 2.55 -16.22 23.09
C VAL A 44 1.64 -15.38 23.98
N VAL A 45 1.74 -14.06 23.86
CA VAL A 45 0.82 -13.11 24.50
C VAL A 45 0.05 -12.37 23.43
N ILE A 46 -1.26 -12.32 23.59
CA ILE A 46 -2.19 -11.69 22.66
C ILE A 46 -2.80 -10.51 23.40
N LEU A 47 -2.42 -9.30 23.03
CA LEU A 47 -2.95 -8.07 23.59
C LEU A 47 -4.15 -7.62 22.75
N THR A 48 -5.27 -7.31 23.41
CA THR A 48 -6.46 -6.82 22.73
C THR A 48 -7.27 -5.91 23.65
N GLY A 49 -8.24 -5.20 23.09
CA GLY A 49 -9.17 -4.35 23.81
C GLY A 49 -9.95 -3.46 22.86
N SER A 50 -11.04 -2.88 23.35
CA SER A 50 -11.82 -1.91 22.63
C SER A 50 -10.96 -0.69 22.26
N PRO A 51 -11.30 0.02 21.18
CA PRO A 51 -10.55 1.20 20.74
C PRO A 51 -10.48 2.26 21.82
N GLY A 52 -9.27 2.81 22.03
CA GLY A 52 -9.04 3.85 23.03
C GLY A 52 -8.87 3.35 24.47
N THR A 53 -8.91 2.04 24.72
CA THR A 53 -8.56 1.43 26.02
C THR A 53 -7.08 1.57 26.39
N GLY A 54 -6.22 1.75 25.37
CA GLY A 54 -4.80 2.05 25.51
C GLY A 54 -3.85 0.89 25.22
N CYS A 55 -4.22 -0.07 24.36
CA CYS A 55 -3.34 -1.17 23.92
C CYS A 55 -1.99 -0.64 23.36
N SER A 56 -2.01 0.18 22.30
CA SER A 56 -0.79 0.76 21.73
C SER A 56 0.00 1.60 22.75
N ARG A 57 -0.68 2.32 23.66
CA ARG A 57 -0.02 3.07 24.76
C ARG A 57 0.73 2.13 25.71
N LEU A 58 0.06 1.07 26.18
CA LEU A 58 0.66 0.06 27.06
C LEU A 58 1.85 -0.62 26.38
N LEU A 59 1.69 -1.01 25.12
CA LEU A 59 2.74 -1.69 24.36
C LEU A 59 3.94 -0.77 24.12
N THR A 60 3.70 0.50 23.76
CA THR A 60 4.74 1.52 23.61
C THR A 60 5.50 1.71 24.92
N GLY A 61 4.80 1.90 26.05
CA GLY A 61 5.44 2.04 27.37
C GLY A 61 6.27 0.81 27.76
N PHE A 62 5.76 -0.40 27.50
CA PHE A 62 6.49 -1.65 27.72
C PHE A 62 7.76 -1.75 26.86
N LEU A 63 7.67 -1.39 25.58
CA LEU A 63 8.82 -1.38 24.66
C LEU A 63 9.86 -0.33 25.06
N MET A 64 9.45 0.86 25.49
CA MET A 64 10.36 1.88 26.04
C MET A 64 11.12 1.37 27.27
N LEU A 65 10.49 0.57 28.12
CA LEU A 65 11.16 -0.04 29.29
C LEU A 65 12.13 -1.18 28.89
N CYS A 66 11.91 -1.82 27.74
CA CYS A 66 12.79 -2.85 27.18
C CYS A 66 13.97 -2.27 26.38
N ASP A 67 13.84 -1.04 25.88
CA ASP A 67 14.88 -0.39 25.07
C ASP A 67 15.96 0.26 25.97
N PRO A 68 17.25 -0.13 25.83
CA PRO A 68 18.31 0.39 26.68
C PRO A 68 18.52 1.91 26.62
N GLU A 69 18.24 2.57 25.49
CA GLU A 69 18.43 4.01 25.36
C GLU A 69 17.29 4.78 26.03
N TYR A 70 16.03 4.37 25.81
CA TYR A 70 14.89 4.97 26.50
C TYR A 70 14.95 4.72 28.01
N ARG A 71 15.37 3.52 28.42
CA ARG A 71 15.47 3.10 29.82
C ARG A 71 16.40 3.99 30.66
N LYS A 72 17.47 4.56 30.07
CA LYS A 72 18.41 5.47 30.78
C LYS A 72 17.76 6.78 31.21
N GLY A 73 16.69 7.22 30.53
CA GLY A 73 15.98 8.45 30.82
C GLY A 73 14.87 8.30 31.87
N LEU A 74 14.63 7.09 32.39
CA LEU A 74 13.51 6.78 33.27
C LEU A 74 13.99 6.56 34.71
N GLU A 75 13.26 7.13 35.68
CA GLU A 75 13.47 6.88 37.11
C GLU A 75 12.90 5.52 37.51
N LEU A 76 13.63 4.45 37.20
CA LEU A 76 13.13 3.07 37.34
C LEU A 76 12.73 2.70 38.78
N ASP A 77 13.42 3.27 39.77
CA ASP A 77 13.18 3.04 41.20
C ASP A 77 11.82 3.57 41.68
N ALA A 78 11.17 4.44 40.90
CA ALA A 78 9.83 4.95 41.19
C ALA A 78 8.71 3.98 40.78
N PHE A 79 9.02 2.94 39.98
CA PHE A 79 8.04 1.96 39.53
C PHE A 79 7.98 0.73 40.44
N ASP A 80 6.85 0.01 40.39
CA ASP A 80 6.78 -1.34 40.95
C ASP A 80 7.79 -2.24 40.23
N PRO A 81 8.79 -2.83 40.93
CA PRO A 81 9.80 -3.67 40.29
C PRO A 81 9.22 -4.84 39.49
N ALA A 82 8.01 -5.31 39.83
CA ALA A 82 7.34 -6.39 39.09
C ALA A 82 6.80 -5.94 37.72
N THR A 83 6.74 -4.63 37.46
CA THR A 83 6.29 -4.03 36.18
C THR A 83 7.45 -3.61 35.28
N VAL A 84 8.68 -3.72 35.77
CA VAL A 84 9.88 -3.30 35.03
C VAL A 84 10.51 -4.54 34.36
N PRO A 85 10.52 -4.64 33.02
CA PRO A 85 11.17 -5.72 32.29
C PRO A 85 12.69 -5.77 32.56
N PRO A 86 13.32 -6.94 32.37
CA PRO A 86 14.75 -7.10 32.56
C PRO A 86 15.53 -6.30 31.53
N ASP A 87 16.78 -6.00 31.86
CA ASP A 87 17.76 -5.45 30.93
C ASP A 87 18.25 -6.56 29.98
N LEU A 88 17.48 -6.78 28.91
CA LEU A 88 17.76 -7.71 27.82
C LEU A 88 17.76 -6.94 26.49
N PRO A 89 18.36 -7.46 25.40
CA PRO A 89 18.24 -6.85 24.09
C PRO A 89 16.78 -6.54 23.72
N ALA A 90 16.52 -5.40 23.09
CA ALA A 90 15.16 -5.03 22.69
C ALA A 90 14.55 -6.11 21.77
N PRO A 91 13.25 -6.42 21.89
CA PRO A 91 12.59 -7.33 20.96
C PRO A 91 12.54 -6.72 19.55
N SER A 92 12.40 -7.57 18.51
CA SER A 92 12.10 -7.05 17.18
C SER A 92 10.65 -6.58 17.13
N VAL A 93 10.42 -5.44 16.47
CA VAL A 93 9.09 -4.82 16.37
C VAL A 93 8.78 -4.48 14.91
N PRO A 94 8.46 -5.48 14.06
CA PRO A 94 8.07 -5.20 12.68
C PRO A 94 6.77 -4.36 12.67
N SER A 95 6.82 -3.18 12.06
CA SER A 95 5.59 -2.45 11.76
C SER A 95 4.81 -3.20 10.70
N VAL A 96 3.53 -3.43 10.92
CA VAL A 96 2.60 -4.00 9.93
C VAL A 96 1.74 -2.93 9.26
N ALA A 97 1.79 -1.69 9.76
CA ALA A 97 0.96 -0.60 9.28
C ALA A 97 1.22 -0.34 7.78
N GLY A 98 0.19 -0.43 6.96
CA GLY A 98 0.29 -0.25 5.51
C GLY A 98 0.96 -1.40 4.75
N LEU A 99 1.42 -2.46 5.44
CA LEU A 99 2.12 -3.59 4.84
C LEU A 99 1.22 -4.81 4.70
N THR A 100 1.43 -5.56 3.62
CA THR A 100 0.86 -6.91 3.48
C THR A 100 1.55 -7.91 4.40
N ALA A 101 0.89 -9.04 4.67
CA ALA A 101 1.43 -10.18 5.39
C ALA A 101 2.76 -10.66 4.79
N ALA A 102 2.85 -10.71 3.45
CA ALA A 102 4.07 -11.09 2.75
C ALA A 102 5.19 -10.06 2.97
N GLN A 103 4.90 -8.76 2.89
CA GLN A 103 5.89 -7.70 3.15
C GLN A 103 6.37 -7.72 4.60
N THR A 104 5.48 -7.99 5.55
CA THR A 104 5.83 -8.16 6.98
C THR A 104 6.81 -9.30 7.19
N LEU A 105 6.59 -10.44 6.52
CA LEU A 105 7.52 -11.58 6.58
C LEU A 105 8.88 -11.24 5.98
N TRP A 106 8.91 -10.55 4.83
CA TRP A 106 10.17 -10.11 4.24
C TRP A 106 10.90 -9.08 5.10
N LEU A 107 10.19 -8.20 5.81
CA LEU A 107 10.78 -7.28 6.79
C LEU A 107 11.47 -8.05 7.94
N LEU A 108 10.85 -9.13 8.43
CA LEU A 108 11.47 -10.03 9.41
C LEU A 108 12.69 -10.74 8.84
N ALA A 109 12.60 -11.25 7.61
CA ALA A 109 13.71 -11.93 6.95
C ALA A 109 14.93 -11.00 6.78
N ASP A 110 14.70 -9.76 6.37
CA ASP A 110 15.74 -8.74 6.24
C ASP A 110 16.35 -8.39 7.60
N HIS A 111 15.51 -8.13 8.61
CA HIS A 111 15.97 -7.80 9.97
C HIS A 111 16.88 -8.88 10.58
N TYR A 112 16.56 -10.16 10.34
CA TYR A 112 17.35 -11.28 10.85
C TYR A 112 18.41 -11.81 9.86
N GLY A 113 18.56 -11.21 8.68
CA GLY A 113 19.54 -11.64 7.68
C GLY A 113 19.33 -13.06 7.15
N LEU A 114 18.07 -13.47 6.99
CA LEU A 114 17.71 -14.82 6.53
C LEU A 114 18.02 -15.01 5.04
N SER A 115 18.28 -16.25 4.63
CA SER A 115 18.55 -16.61 3.22
C SER A 115 17.30 -17.11 2.49
N ALA A 116 16.12 -16.89 3.07
CA ALA A 116 14.85 -17.34 2.54
C ALA A 116 14.60 -16.80 1.13
N THR A 117 14.16 -17.67 0.23
CA THR A 117 13.76 -17.30 -1.15
C THR A 117 12.24 -17.32 -1.34
N ARG A 118 11.51 -17.88 -0.37
CA ARG A 118 10.04 -17.89 -0.30
C ARG A 118 9.60 -17.57 1.12
N THR A 119 8.40 -17.01 1.26
CA THR A 119 7.84 -16.66 2.59
C THR A 119 7.72 -17.86 3.52
N ALA A 120 7.43 -19.04 2.99
CA ALA A 120 7.34 -20.29 3.77
C ALA A 120 8.67 -20.74 4.39
N ASP A 121 9.82 -20.33 3.80
CA ASP A 121 11.15 -20.71 4.28
C ASP A 121 11.58 -19.85 5.49
N ILE A 122 10.92 -18.72 5.73
CA ILE A 122 11.24 -17.76 6.81
C ILE A 122 11.01 -18.37 8.19
N PHE A 123 9.89 -19.08 8.40
CA PHE A 123 9.56 -19.67 9.71
C PHE A 123 10.57 -20.73 10.18
N PRO A 124 10.93 -21.75 9.37
CA PRO A 124 11.93 -22.73 9.80
C PRO A 124 13.33 -22.11 9.94
N GLU A 125 13.70 -21.09 9.18
CA GLU A 125 14.98 -20.39 9.34
C GLU A 125 15.02 -19.57 10.65
N LEU A 126 13.96 -18.81 10.97
CA LEU A 126 13.81 -18.16 12.27
C LEU A 126 13.89 -19.17 13.42
N GLY A 127 13.27 -20.34 13.23
CA GLY A 127 13.28 -21.44 14.18
C GLY A 127 14.68 -21.96 14.54
N GLN A 128 15.64 -21.83 13.62
CA GLN A 128 17.01 -22.31 13.74
C GLN A 128 17.98 -21.28 14.36
N LEU A 129 17.63 -19.99 14.37
CA LEU A 129 18.47 -18.95 14.97
C LEU A 129 18.87 -19.24 16.44
N PRO A 130 17.98 -19.78 17.30
CA PRO A 130 18.30 -20.02 18.71
C PRO A 130 19.17 -21.26 18.98
N ALA A 131 19.84 -21.84 17.98
CA ALA A 131 20.63 -23.08 18.11
C ALA A 131 21.70 -23.05 19.23
N SER A 132 22.08 -21.87 19.74
CA SER A 132 22.93 -21.72 20.94
C SER A 132 22.62 -20.44 21.74
N GLY A 133 21.45 -19.82 21.56
CA GLY A 133 21.11 -18.48 22.08
C GLY A 133 19.71 -18.39 22.70
N PRO A 134 19.32 -17.22 23.22
CA PRO A 134 17.98 -17.01 23.75
C PRO A 134 16.91 -17.12 22.64
N PRO A 135 15.64 -17.43 23.00
CA PRO A 135 14.52 -17.43 22.06
C PRO A 135 14.39 -16.11 21.28
N VAL A 136 13.94 -16.19 20.03
CA VAL A 136 13.66 -15.00 19.23
C VAL A 136 12.41 -14.32 19.80
N THR A 137 12.53 -13.06 20.21
CA THR A 137 11.40 -12.29 20.76
C THR A 137 10.88 -11.31 19.72
N ILE A 138 9.63 -11.47 19.31
CA ILE A 138 8.96 -10.65 18.28
C ILE A 138 7.72 -10.00 18.88
N VAL A 139 7.57 -8.70 18.66
CA VAL A 139 6.41 -7.91 19.06
C VAL A 139 5.74 -7.33 17.83
N VAL A 140 4.49 -7.68 17.56
CA VAL A 140 3.74 -7.19 16.39
C VAL A 140 2.62 -6.24 16.85
N PRO A 141 2.83 -4.91 16.80
CA PRO A 141 1.83 -3.92 17.18
C PRO A 141 0.80 -3.69 16.06
N ASP A 142 -0.31 -3.03 16.41
CA ASP A 142 -1.25 -2.38 15.46
C ASP A 142 -1.70 -3.24 14.27
N VAL A 143 -2.05 -4.52 14.49
CA VAL A 143 -2.47 -5.45 13.42
C VAL A 143 -3.74 -4.97 12.69
N ASP A 144 -4.58 -4.17 13.33
CA ASP A 144 -5.74 -3.51 12.71
C ASP A 144 -5.36 -2.55 11.57
N ARG A 145 -4.11 -2.05 11.56
CA ARG A 145 -3.59 -1.13 10.54
C ARG A 145 -2.87 -1.83 9.40
N ALA A 146 -2.88 -3.16 9.39
CA ALA A 146 -2.25 -3.94 8.34
C ALA A 146 -2.88 -3.66 6.97
N GLY A 147 -2.04 -3.71 5.94
CA GLY A 147 -2.44 -3.63 4.55
C GLY A 147 -2.44 -2.23 3.96
N PRO A 148 -2.12 -2.11 2.65
CA PRO A 148 -2.09 -0.84 1.94
C PRO A 148 -3.50 -0.26 1.66
N VAL A 149 -4.53 -1.10 1.74
CA VAL A 149 -5.93 -0.79 1.42
C VAL A 149 -6.81 -1.38 2.52
N ARG A 150 -7.65 -0.56 3.16
CA ARG A 150 -8.48 -0.99 4.31
C ARG A 150 -9.37 -2.18 3.97
N GLY A 151 -10.08 -2.10 2.85
CA GLY A 151 -11.05 -3.13 2.42
C GLY A 151 -10.45 -4.45 1.94
N ALA A 152 -9.12 -4.60 1.93
CA ALA A 152 -8.46 -5.82 1.47
C ALA A 152 -8.47 -6.98 2.50
N GLY A 153 -8.88 -6.70 3.74
CA GLY A 153 -8.93 -7.72 4.81
C GLY A 153 -7.55 -8.19 5.27
N GLU A 154 -6.53 -7.35 5.14
CA GLU A 154 -5.15 -7.70 5.49
C GLU A 154 -4.92 -8.03 6.97
N PRO A 155 -5.59 -7.41 7.97
CA PRO A 155 -5.46 -7.81 9.38
C PRO A 155 -5.71 -9.31 9.61
N ALA A 156 -6.75 -9.87 8.97
CA ALA A 156 -7.05 -11.29 9.04
C ALA A 156 -5.94 -12.14 8.36
N ARG A 157 -5.36 -11.65 7.26
CA ARG A 157 -4.23 -12.31 6.58
C ARG A 157 -2.96 -12.28 7.44
N VAL A 158 -2.66 -11.19 8.13
CA VAL A 158 -1.53 -11.10 9.07
C VAL A 158 -1.71 -12.12 10.21
N VAL A 159 -2.90 -12.21 10.80
CA VAL A 159 -3.18 -13.23 11.83
C VAL A 159 -2.96 -14.65 11.29
N ARG A 160 -3.53 -14.96 10.13
CA ARG A 160 -3.51 -16.31 9.54
C ARG A 160 -2.14 -16.72 9.00
N ASP A 161 -1.48 -15.84 8.25
CA ASP A 161 -0.30 -16.15 7.43
C ASP A 161 1.01 -15.72 8.09
N VAL A 162 0.97 -14.88 9.13
CA VAL A 162 2.16 -14.42 9.87
C VAL A 162 2.11 -14.86 11.33
N LEU A 163 1.10 -14.41 12.09
CA LEU A 163 1.09 -14.61 13.54
C LEU A 163 0.90 -16.07 13.93
N LYS A 164 -0.04 -16.79 13.33
CA LYS A 164 -0.23 -18.22 13.60
C LYS A 164 1.02 -19.06 13.27
N PRO A 165 1.64 -18.93 12.08
CA PRO A 165 2.88 -19.63 11.79
C PRO A 165 4.05 -19.26 12.72
N LEU A 166 4.25 -17.97 13.04
CA LEU A 166 5.27 -17.55 14.01
C LEU A 166 4.99 -18.15 15.40
N ALA A 167 3.72 -18.12 15.81
CA ALA A 167 3.27 -18.71 17.04
C ALA A 167 3.46 -20.23 17.04
N ALA A 168 3.46 -20.94 15.92
CA ALA A 168 3.70 -22.39 15.89
C ALA A 168 5.18 -22.78 16.06
N VAL A 169 6.12 -21.83 16.02
CA VAL A 169 7.56 -22.10 16.19
C VAL A 169 7.94 -22.00 17.67
N ASP A 170 8.31 -23.12 18.27
CA ASP A 170 8.62 -23.23 19.72
C ASP A 170 9.73 -22.29 20.20
N SER A 171 10.65 -21.93 19.31
CA SER A 171 11.80 -21.07 19.64
C SER A 171 11.51 -19.57 19.51
N ILE A 172 10.26 -19.19 19.16
CA ILE A 172 9.79 -17.80 19.04
C ILE A 172 8.87 -17.43 20.20
N ARG A 173 9.19 -16.35 20.93
CA ARG A 173 8.29 -15.69 21.88
C ARG A 173 7.58 -14.53 21.17
N LEU A 174 6.25 -14.61 21.10
CA LEU A 174 5.43 -13.66 20.35
C LEU A 174 4.57 -12.82 21.30
N LEU A 175 4.56 -11.51 21.11
CA LEU A 175 3.56 -10.60 21.66
C LEU A 175 2.89 -9.90 20.48
N ALA A 176 1.57 -10.03 20.34
CA ALA A 176 0.85 -9.40 19.24
C ALA A 176 -0.33 -8.58 19.76
N GLU A 177 -0.45 -7.33 19.31
CA GLU A 177 -1.64 -6.51 19.47
C GLU A 177 -2.60 -6.81 18.32
N VAL A 178 -3.75 -7.39 18.60
CA VAL A 178 -4.72 -7.83 17.59
C VAL A 178 -6.13 -7.31 17.87
N PRO A 179 -6.94 -7.07 16.80
CA PRO A 179 -8.38 -6.87 16.96
C PRO A 179 -9.03 -8.00 17.76
N ARG A 180 -10.03 -7.65 18.57
CA ARG A 180 -10.63 -8.56 19.55
C ARG A 180 -11.26 -9.79 18.92
N GLU A 181 -11.82 -9.64 17.73
CA GLU A 181 -12.39 -10.72 16.92
C GLU A 181 -11.37 -11.79 16.50
N PHE A 182 -10.08 -11.46 16.43
CA PHE A 182 -9.01 -12.40 16.06
C PHE A 182 -8.26 -13.00 17.26
N ALA A 183 -8.47 -12.46 18.47
CA ALA A 183 -7.70 -12.87 19.66
C ALA A 183 -7.93 -14.34 20.03
N ALA A 184 -9.19 -14.79 20.01
CA ALA A 184 -9.53 -16.19 20.29
C ALA A 184 -8.99 -17.13 19.20
N GLU A 185 -9.12 -16.73 17.93
CA GLU A 185 -8.66 -17.51 16.78
C GLU A 185 -7.15 -17.79 16.83
N LEU A 186 -6.35 -16.81 17.25
CA LEU A 186 -4.91 -16.96 17.41
C LEU A 186 -4.58 -17.85 18.63
N ALA A 187 -5.26 -17.66 19.75
CA ALA A 187 -5.03 -18.46 20.97
C ALA A 187 -5.37 -19.94 20.79
N GLU A 188 -6.49 -20.25 20.13
CA GLU A 188 -6.97 -21.62 19.91
C GLU A 188 -6.09 -22.44 18.97
N SER A 189 -5.20 -21.79 18.20
CA SER A 189 -4.24 -22.47 17.34
C SER A 189 -3.07 -23.13 18.10
N LEU A 190 -2.97 -22.88 19.41
CA LEU A 190 -1.83 -23.29 20.24
C LEU A 190 -2.23 -24.27 21.35
N PRO A 191 -1.30 -25.11 21.82
CA PRO A 191 -1.53 -25.97 22.98
C PRO A 191 -1.91 -25.16 24.24
N SER A 192 -2.66 -25.80 25.14
CA SER A 192 -3.10 -25.18 26.39
C SER A 192 -1.89 -24.74 27.23
N GLY A 193 -1.90 -23.47 27.67
CA GLY A 193 -0.84 -22.88 28.48
C GLY A 193 0.27 -22.18 27.68
N GLU A 194 0.34 -22.35 26.36
CA GLU A 194 1.33 -21.64 25.53
C GLU A 194 0.92 -20.21 25.17
N ALA A 195 -0.38 -19.94 25.17
CA ALA A 195 -0.96 -18.64 24.85
C ALA A 195 -1.67 -18.00 26.05
N ARG A 196 -1.63 -16.67 26.15
CA ARG A 196 -2.47 -15.89 27.05
C ARG A 196 -3.04 -14.67 26.33
N ILE A 197 -4.35 -14.49 26.45
CA ILE A 197 -5.03 -13.26 26.04
C ILE A 197 -5.00 -12.27 27.20
N ILE A 198 -4.52 -11.06 26.94
CA ILE A 198 -4.64 -9.88 27.79
C ILE A 198 -5.68 -8.97 27.11
N ASP A 199 -6.93 -9.13 27.51
CA ASP A 199 -8.04 -8.28 27.04
C ASP A 199 -8.17 -7.09 28.00
N LEU A 200 -7.77 -5.90 27.56
CA LEU A 200 -7.80 -4.70 28.40
C LEU A 200 -9.21 -4.30 28.82
N ASP A 201 -10.27 -4.83 28.19
CA ASP A 201 -11.65 -4.64 28.64
C ASP A 201 -12.04 -5.55 29.81
N ALA A 202 -11.29 -6.62 30.07
CA ALA A 202 -11.63 -7.57 31.12
C ALA A 202 -11.27 -7.02 32.52
N PRO A 203 -12.09 -7.28 33.56
CA PRO A 203 -11.89 -6.72 34.89
C PRO A 203 -10.53 -7.01 35.54
N GLU A 204 -9.90 -8.15 35.23
CA GLU A 204 -8.57 -8.49 35.76
C GLU A 204 -7.42 -7.66 35.17
N TRP A 205 -7.63 -7.06 33.99
CA TRP A 205 -6.66 -6.19 33.30
C TRP A 205 -7.06 -4.72 33.35
N ALA A 206 -8.27 -4.41 33.82
CA ALA A 206 -8.79 -3.08 34.07
C ALA A 206 -7.87 -2.27 35.00
N ASP A 207 -7.84 -0.95 34.80
CA ASP A 207 -7.10 -0.01 35.64
C ASP A 207 -7.92 1.24 35.93
N PRO A 208 -8.99 1.11 36.75
CA PRO A 208 -9.87 2.23 37.07
C PRO A 208 -9.14 3.35 37.81
N GLU A 209 -8.17 3.01 38.68
CA GLU A 209 -7.36 4.01 39.39
C GLU A 209 -6.49 4.81 38.42
N GLY A 210 -5.88 4.16 37.42
CA GLY A 210 -5.12 4.86 36.39
C GLY A 210 -5.95 5.76 35.47
N LEU A 211 -7.27 5.53 35.36
CA LEU A 211 -8.17 6.47 34.69
C LEU A 211 -8.42 7.72 35.53
N VAL A 212 -8.59 7.57 36.86
CA VAL A 212 -8.71 8.70 37.78
C VAL A 212 -7.44 9.54 37.76
N LEU A 213 -6.26 8.89 37.83
CA LEU A 213 -4.98 9.59 37.77
C LEU A 213 -4.77 10.32 36.45
N GLN A 214 -5.19 9.72 35.33
CA GLN A 214 -5.15 10.37 34.03
C GLN A 214 -6.07 11.61 33.99
N ALA A 215 -7.29 11.50 34.51
CA ALA A 215 -8.22 12.62 34.55
C ALA A 215 -7.71 13.75 35.48
N ASP A 216 -7.19 13.42 36.68
CA ASP A 216 -6.62 14.41 37.60
C ASP A 216 -5.44 15.14 36.96
N ALA A 217 -4.56 14.42 36.26
CA ALA A 217 -3.42 14.99 35.56
C ALA A 217 -3.86 15.98 34.46
N LEU A 218 -4.80 15.58 33.60
CA LEU A 218 -5.32 16.45 32.55
C LEU A 218 -6.07 17.67 33.08
N LEU A 219 -6.63 17.59 34.29
CA LEU A 219 -7.30 18.70 34.98
C LEU A 219 -6.36 19.56 35.85
N ASN A 220 -5.08 19.20 35.98
CA ASN A 220 -4.16 19.88 36.89
C ASN A 220 -3.49 21.09 36.21
N PRO A 221 -3.62 22.33 36.76
CA PRO A 221 -2.96 23.49 36.18
C PRO A 221 -1.43 23.40 36.11
N GLN A 222 -0.81 22.60 36.98
CA GLN A 222 0.63 22.33 36.92
C GLN A 222 1.06 21.60 35.63
N PHE A 223 0.13 20.91 34.98
CA PHE A 223 0.34 20.19 33.73
C PHE A 223 -0.37 20.86 32.53
N GLY A 224 -0.66 22.17 32.66
CA GLY A 224 -1.15 22.99 31.56
C GLY A 224 -2.67 23.17 31.47
N ALA A 225 -3.45 22.66 32.42
CA ALA A 225 -4.88 22.96 32.49
C ALA A 225 -5.12 24.44 32.86
N PRO A 226 -6.17 25.10 32.33
CA PRO A 226 -6.52 26.47 32.73
C PRO A 226 -6.94 26.54 34.21
N GLU A 227 -6.67 27.67 34.86
CA GLU A 227 -7.05 27.90 36.27
C GLU A 227 -8.55 28.16 36.41
N LEU A 228 -9.32 27.09 36.63
CA LEU A 228 -10.76 27.07 36.90
C LEU A 228 -11.06 26.60 38.33
N PRO A 229 -12.24 26.91 38.91
CA PRO A 229 -12.59 26.49 40.28
C PRO A 229 -12.44 24.97 40.51
N PHE A 230 -12.82 24.15 39.54
CA PHE A 230 -12.72 22.69 39.62
C PHE A 230 -11.36 22.10 39.19
N THR A 231 -10.37 22.93 38.88
CA THR A 231 -8.99 22.53 38.54
C THR A 231 -7.98 22.95 39.62
N THR A 232 -8.25 24.06 40.30
CA THR A 232 -7.40 24.64 41.35
C THR A 232 -7.74 24.10 42.74
N ASP A 233 -9.02 23.83 43.04
CA ASP A 233 -9.40 23.11 44.25
C ASP A 233 -9.12 21.61 44.09
N LEU A 234 -8.19 21.09 44.89
CA LEU A 234 -7.79 19.68 44.90
C LEU A 234 -8.98 18.74 45.16
N ALA A 235 -9.89 19.12 46.05
CA ALA A 235 -11.04 18.26 46.38
C ALA A 235 -12.03 18.19 45.22
N ALA A 236 -12.39 19.34 44.64
CA ALA A 236 -13.26 19.41 43.46
C ALA A 236 -12.63 18.70 42.25
N ARG A 237 -11.33 18.91 42.00
CA ARG A 237 -10.62 18.26 40.88
C ARG A 237 -10.63 16.75 41.00
N ARG A 238 -10.31 16.21 42.17
CA ARG A 238 -10.34 14.76 42.41
C ARG A 238 -11.74 14.19 42.27
N ALA A 239 -12.76 14.85 42.81
CA ALA A 239 -14.15 14.39 42.68
C ALA A 239 -14.59 14.36 41.20
N LEU A 240 -14.22 15.36 40.41
CA LEU A 240 -14.48 15.39 38.98
C LEU A 240 -13.71 14.30 38.23
N ALA A 241 -12.42 14.10 38.54
CA ALA A 241 -11.61 13.03 37.96
C ALA A 241 -12.21 11.63 38.22
N GLU A 242 -12.67 11.37 39.44
CA GLU A 242 -13.37 10.13 39.81
C GLU A 242 -14.71 9.97 39.09
N ALA A 243 -15.45 11.06 38.86
CA ALA A 243 -16.70 11.03 38.11
C ALA A 243 -16.45 10.73 36.62
N ILE A 244 -15.47 11.39 36.00
CA ILE A 244 -15.09 11.16 34.59
C ILE A 244 -14.60 9.72 34.40
N ALA A 245 -13.73 9.23 35.28
CA ALA A 245 -13.19 7.87 35.19
C ALA A 245 -14.29 6.80 35.30
N ARG A 246 -15.24 6.97 36.24
CA ARG A 246 -16.39 6.06 36.36
C ARG A 246 -17.27 6.09 35.11
N GLN A 247 -17.56 7.28 34.59
CA GLN A 247 -18.43 7.43 33.44
C GLN A 247 -17.81 6.85 32.16
N ALA A 248 -16.50 7.04 31.95
CA ALA A 248 -15.76 6.50 30.81
C ALA A 248 -15.71 4.96 30.75
N GLY A 249 -16.30 4.28 31.76
CA GLY A 249 -16.71 2.89 31.73
C GLY A 249 -16.75 2.28 33.13
N ASP A 250 -17.87 1.63 33.49
CA ASP A 250 -17.94 0.74 34.65
C ASP A 250 -17.04 -0.49 34.39
N GLY A 251 -15.78 -0.45 34.82
CA GLY A 251 -14.80 -1.52 34.64
C GLY A 251 -13.47 -1.03 34.03
N ALA A 252 -13.12 -1.53 32.83
CA ALA A 252 -11.85 -1.27 32.17
C ALA A 252 -11.63 0.17 31.65
N GLY A 253 -12.72 0.82 31.24
CA GLY A 253 -12.81 2.21 30.77
C GLY A 253 -11.93 2.61 29.57
N SER A 254 -12.33 3.67 28.88
CA SER A 254 -11.61 4.21 27.72
C SER A 254 -10.73 5.41 28.11
N ARG A 255 -9.41 5.25 27.97
CA ARG A 255 -8.43 6.34 28.18
C ARG A 255 -8.63 7.47 27.18
N LEU A 256 -9.09 7.14 25.97
CA LEU A 256 -9.43 8.13 24.94
C LEU A 256 -10.68 8.93 25.34
N THR A 257 -11.72 8.28 25.88
CA THR A 257 -12.92 8.97 26.36
C THR A 257 -12.55 9.95 27.47
N VAL A 258 -11.73 9.54 28.45
CA VAL A 258 -11.24 10.45 29.51
C VAL A 258 -10.52 11.65 28.92
N HIS A 259 -9.58 11.44 27.99
CA HIS A 259 -8.82 12.51 27.37
C HIS A 259 -9.71 13.52 26.65
N LEU A 260 -10.57 13.04 25.76
CA LEU A 260 -11.44 13.88 24.96
C LEU A 260 -12.52 14.57 25.82
N ALA A 261 -13.03 13.91 26.86
CA ALA A 261 -13.99 14.49 27.80
C ALA A 261 -13.38 15.69 28.55
N VAL A 262 -12.20 15.51 29.14
CA VAL A 262 -11.49 16.59 29.84
C VAL A 262 -11.17 17.73 28.87
N GLN A 263 -10.63 17.42 27.68
CA GLN A 263 -10.33 18.43 26.67
C GLN A 263 -11.57 19.24 26.28
N SER A 264 -12.71 18.57 26.03
CA SER A 264 -13.96 19.23 25.68
C SER A 264 -14.49 20.12 26.80
N ILE A 265 -14.36 19.71 28.07
CA ILE A 265 -14.77 20.51 29.23
C ILE A 265 -13.88 21.75 29.36
N LEU A 266 -12.57 21.59 29.23
CA LEU A 266 -11.60 22.68 29.41
C LEU A 266 -11.62 23.71 28.27
N THR A 267 -11.98 23.30 27.06
CA THR A 267 -12.04 24.22 25.91
C THR A 267 -13.20 25.21 26.02
N HIS A 268 -14.33 24.80 26.61
CA HIS A 268 -15.52 25.64 26.78
C HIS A 268 -16.15 25.44 28.16
N PRO A 269 -15.56 25.92 29.26
CA PRO A 269 -15.97 25.59 30.63
C PRO A 269 -17.31 26.20 31.06
N GLU A 270 -17.87 27.16 30.32
CA GLU A 270 -19.08 27.87 30.66
C GLU A 270 -20.30 26.93 30.79
N GLY A 271 -21.10 27.12 31.84
CA GLY A 271 -22.35 26.36 32.06
C GLY A 271 -22.17 24.91 32.50
N PHE A 272 -20.93 24.44 32.67
CA PHE A 272 -20.65 23.09 33.17
C PHE A 272 -20.73 23.03 34.69
N ASP A 273 -21.50 22.06 35.20
CA ASP A 273 -21.55 21.75 36.63
C ASP A 273 -20.69 20.50 36.90
N PRO A 274 -19.51 20.65 37.53
CA PRO A 274 -18.65 19.51 37.84
C PRO A 274 -19.25 18.54 38.87
N ALA A 275 -20.33 18.93 39.57
CA ALA A 275 -21.04 18.08 40.51
C ALA A 275 -22.16 17.25 39.85
N ASP A 276 -22.51 17.53 38.58
CA ASP A 276 -23.55 16.82 37.85
C ASP A 276 -22.96 15.73 36.93
N PRO A 277 -22.96 14.45 37.35
CA PRO A 277 -22.39 13.38 36.56
C PRO A 277 -23.17 13.09 35.27
N SER A 278 -24.42 13.56 35.15
CA SER A 278 -25.21 13.34 33.93
C SER A 278 -24.69 14.12 32.72
N GLN A 279 -23.83 15.11 32.94
CA GLN A 279 -23.16 15.89 31.91
C GLN A 279 -21.89 15.22 31.37
N LEU A 280 -21.46 14.11 31.97
CA LEU A 280 -20.21 13.43 31.62
C LEU A 280 -20.46 12.36 30.53
N PRO A 281 -19.61 12.29 29.50
CA PRO A 281 -19.73 11.29 28.44
C PRO A 281 -19.05 9.98 28.86
N GLY A 282 -19.67 8.85 28.52
CA GLY A 282 -19.14 7.51 28.75
C GLY A 282 -18.50 6.85 27.52
N SER A 283 -18.67 7.44 26.34
CA SER A 283 -18.06 6.96 25.10
C SER A 283 -17.47 8.10 24.27
N VAL A 284 -16.58 7.77 23.33
CA VAL A 284 -16.07 8.74 22.34
C VAL A 284 -17.23 9.35 21.55
N GLY A 285 -18.25 8.56 21.20
CA GLY A 285 -19.44 9.05 20.52
C GLY A 285 -20.18 10.12 21.32
N GLU A 286 -20.36 9.91 22.62
CA GLU A 286 -20.97 10.88 23.54
C GLU A 286 -20.08 12.10 23.78
N VAL A 287 -18.75 11.95 23.74
CA VAL A 287 -17.84 13.11 23.77
C VAL A 287 -18.04 14.01 22.56
N LEU A 288 -18.20 13.43 21.36
CA LEU A 288 -18.51 14.21 20.15
C LEU A 288 -19.85 14.94 20.31
N ASP A 289 -20.86 14.29 20.90
CA ASP A 289 -22.16 14.91 21.19
C ASP A 289 -22.04 16.09 22.15
N LEU A 290 -21.36 15.88 23.27
CA LEU A 290 -21.13 16.88 24.29
C LEU A 290 -20.36 18.08 23.72
N HIS A 291 -19.29 17.83 22.97
CA HIS A 291 -18.47 18.88 22.39
C HIS A 291 -19.27 19.77 21.44
N ALA A 292 -20.08 19.17 20.56
CA ALA A 292 -20.94 19.92 19.67
C ALA A 292 -21.98 20.75 20.42
N GLN A 293 -22.64 20.18 21.43
CA GLN A 293 -23.66 20.88 22.21
C GLN A 293 -23.08 22.08 22.98
N ARG A 294 -21.87 21.97 23.53
CA ARG A 294 -21.19 23.08 24.22
C ARG A 294 -20.82 24.24 23.30
N LEU A 295 -20.70 23.96 22.00
CA LEU A 295 -20.46 24.93 20.94
C LEU A 295 -21.73 25.40 20.24
N ASP A 296 -22.90 25.16 20.84
CA ASP A 296 -24.23 25.45 20.27
C ASP A 296 -24.45 24.81 18.88
N ALA A 297 -23.73 23.72 18.59
CA ALA A 297 -23.80 23.00 17.33
C ALA A 297 -24.61 21.69 17.49
N HIS A 298 -25.25 21.28 16.40
CA HIS A 298 -25.94 19.99 16.39
C HIS A 298 -24.91 18.86 16.30
N PRO A 299 -24.98 17.80 17.14
CA PRO A 299 -23.98 16.74 17.11
C PRO A 299 -23.81 16.01 15.79
N ARG A 300 -24.92 15.92 15.02
CA ARG A 300 -24.90 15.36 13.68
C ARG A 300 -23.95 16.14 12.76
N THR A 301 -23.85 17.46 12.90
CA THR A 301 -22.96 18.30 12.09
C THR A 301 -21.51 17.93 12.32
N LEU A 302 -21.03 17.80 13.56
CA LEU A 302 -19.66 17.38 13.86
C LEU A 302 -19.36 15.99 13.27
N ARG A 303 -20.27 15.02 13.45
CA ARG A 303 -20.08 13.67 12.88
C ARG A 303 -20.01 13.70 11.35
N GLN A 304 -20.83 14.51 10.70
CA GLN A 304 -20.81 14.68 9.24
C GLN A 304 -19.51 15.31 8.75
N ILE A 305 -18.94 16.26 9.50
CA ILE A 305 -17.64 16.86 9.21
C ILE A 305 -16.51 15.83 9.32
N LEU A 306 -16.54 14.98 10.36
CA LEU A 306 -15.49 13.98 10.59
C LEU A 306 -15.65 12.71 9.74
N ALA A 307 -16.82 12.47 9.13
CA ALA A 307 -17.13 11.24 8.42
C ALA A 307 -16.17 10.93 7.24
N PRO A 308 -15.80 11.91 6.38
CA PRO A 308 -14.81 11.65 5.33
C PRO A 308 -13.47 11.18 5.90
N LEU A 309 -12.99 11.79 6.98
CA LEU A 309 -11.73 11.41 7.63
C LEU A 309 -11.81 10.02 8.29
N ALA A 310 -12.98 9.66 8.83
CA ALA A 310 -13.23 8.33 9.36
C ALA A 310 -13.27 7.26 8.25
N LEU A 311 -13.66 7.63 7.03
CA LEU A 311 -13.73 6.75 5.87
C LEU A 311 -12.48 6.82 4.96
N ALA A 312 -11.57 7.75 5.23
CA ALA A 312 -10.36 8.01 4.44
C ALA A 312 -9.42 6.80 4.41
N GLU A 313 -8.73 6.63 3.29
CA GLU A 313 -7.64 5.67 3.12
C GLU A 313 -6.28 6.32 3.43
N GLY A 314 -5.29 5.51 3.81
CA GLY A 314 -3.94 6.00 4.08
C GLY A 314 -3.85 6.97 5.28
N ASP A 315 -2.93 7.95 5.17
CA ASP A 315 -2.56 8.83 6.29
C ASP A 315 -3.48 10.04 6.51
N GLY A 316 -4.45 10.27 5.62
CA GLY A 316 -5.38 11.41 5.71
C GLY A 316 -5.90 11.88 4.35
N LEU A 317 -6.67 12.97 4.37
CA LEU A 317 -7.27 13.61 3.19
C LEU A 317 -6.60 14.94 2.85
N PRO A 318 -6.39 15.27 1.56
CA PRO A 318 -6.15 16.64 1.15
C PRO A 318 -7.27 17.57 1.64
N VAL A 319 -6.91 18.73 2.22
CA VAL A 319 -7.87 19.67 2.85
C VAL A 319 -9.01 20.04 1.90
N HIS A 320 -8.70 20.28 0.61
CA HIS A 320 -9.67 20.71 -0.39
C HIS A 320 -10.75 19.65 -0.69
N LEU A 321 -10.49 18.37 -0.42
CA LEU A 321 -11.46 17.28 -0.58
C LEU A 321 -12.41 17.15 0.61
N LEU A 322 -12.11 17.74 1.78
CA LEU A 322 -12.90 17.52 2.99
C LEU A 322 -14.36 17.99 2.84
N SER A 323 -14.58 19.20 2.33
CA SER A 323 -15.92 19.78 2.14
C SER A 323 -16.79 19.04 1.10
N PRO A 324 -16.30 18.75 -0.12
CA PRO A 324 -17.09 17.99 -1.09
C PRO A 324 -17.39 16.57 -0.59
N LEU A 325 -16.42 15.88 0.02
CA LEU A 325 -16.65 14.54 0.57
C LEU A 325 -17.61 14.55 1.76
N ALA A 326 -17.56 15.56 2.63
CA ALA A 326 -18.52 15.73 3.72
C ALA A 326 -19.94 15.91 3.16
N SER A 327 -20.09 16.70 2.09
CA SER A 327 -21.37 16.89 1.41
C SER A 327 -21.90 15.60 0.80
N ALA A 328 -21.02 14.83 0.14
CA ALA A 328 -21.35 13.54 -0.46
C ALA A 328 -21.80 12.51 0.60
N VAL A 329 -21.10 12.40 1.72
CA VAL A 329 -21.47 11.47 2.81
C VAL A 329 -22.76 11.91 3.49
N ALA A 330 -22.93 13.22 3.72
CA ALA A 330 -24.10 13.80 4.38
C ALA A 330 -25.35 13.88 3.50
N GLU A 331 -25.19 13.68 2.18
CA GLU A 331 -26.25 13.78 1.16
C GLU A 331 -26.94 15.15 1.14
N ARG A 332 -26.18 16.20 1.45
CA ARG A 332 -26.61 17.61 1.43
C ARG A 332 -25.40 18.51 1.31
N ASP A 333 -25.59 19.75 0.87
CA ASP A 333 -24.52 20.75 0.88
C ASP A 333 -24.06 21.02 2.34
N MET A 334 -22.78 20.79 2.58
CA MET A 334 -22.10 20.99 3.86
C MET A 334 -21.17 22.23 3.84
N SER A 335 -21.14 23.00 2.76
CA SER A 335 -20.14 24.07 2.57
C SER A 335 -20.21 25.16 3.65
N GLU A 336 -21.42 25.62 4.02
CA GLU A 336 -21.60 26.61 5.09
C GLU A 336 -21.28 26.03 6.48
N ASP A 337 -21.73 24.79 6.73
CA ASP A 337 -21.40 24.05 7.96
C ASP A 337 -19.89 23.89 8.08
N MET A 338 -19.18 23.67 6.97
CA MET A 338 -17.74 23.50 6.99
C MET A 338 -16.99 24.80 7.23
N ALA A 339 -17.39 25.87 6.57
CA ALA A 339 -16.79 27.19 6.78
C ALA A 339 -16.92 27.66 8.24
N ARG A 340 -18.02 27.31 8.93
CA ARG A 340 -18.24 27.64 10.35
C ARG A 340 -17.74 26.56 11.31
N GLY A 341 -17.71 25.31 10.89
CA GLY A 341 -17.51 24.13 11.72
C GLY A 341 -16.08 23.60 11.77
N MET A 342 -15.11 24.22 11.11
CA MET A 342 -13.71 23.79 11.26
C MET A 342 -13.20 23.95 12.70
N LEU A 343 -13.64 24.98 13.43
CA LEU A 343 -13.35 25.11 14.87
C LEU A 343 -13.97 24.00 15.71
N LEU A 344 -15.16 23.51 15.29
CA LEU A 344 -15.86 22.40 15.92
C LEU A 344 -15.11 21.06 15.73
N ALA A 345 -14.42 20.88 14.60
CA ALA A 345 -13.65 19.67 14.32
C ALA A 345 -12.19 19.71 14.81
N ALA A 346 -11.64 20.91 15.06
CA ALA A 346 -10.23 21.14 15.38
C ALA A 346 -9.66 20.22 16.48
N PRO A 347 -10.36 19.93 17.59
CA PRO A 347 -9.83 19.04 18.64
C PRO A 347 -9.67 17.58 18.23
N PHE A 348 -10.29 17.16 17.12
CA PHE A 348 -10.36 15.75 16.69
C PHE A 348 -9.52 15.45 15.45
N ILE A 349 -8.92 16.49 14.87
CA ILE A 349 -8.14 16.41 13.64
C ILE A 349 -6.71 16.86 13.87
N ARG A 350 -5.79 16.40 13.02
CA ARG A 350 -4.40 16.84 13.02
C ARG A 350 -3.92 17.06 11.59
N PRO A 351 -3.08 18.08 11.35
CA PRO A 351 -2.36 18.19 10.08
C PRO A 351 -1.32 17.08 9.97
N VAL A 352 -1.10 16.61 8.75
CA VAL A 352 -0.01 15.68 8.40
C VAL A 352 0.73 16.30 7.22
N GLU A 353 1.96 16.76 7.48
CA GLU A 353 2.83 17.30 6.45
C GLU A 353 3.47 16.17 5.66
N ARG A 354 3.35 16.22 4.33
CA ARG A 354 4.08 15.36 3.42
C ARG A 354 5.42 16.00 3.06
N ALA A 355 6.49 15.23 3.21
CA ALA A 355 7.82 15.63 2.75
C ALA A 355 7.96 15.37 1.24
N GLY A 356 8.48 16.35 0.50
CA GLY A 356 8.79 16.23 -0.93
C GLY A 356 8.56 17.55 -1.68
N ASP A 357 9.59 18.02 -2.37
CA ASP A 357 9.53 19.29 -3.13
C ASP A 357 8.55 19.22 -4.31
N ASP A 358 8.30 18.02 -4.83
CA ASP A 358 7.43 17.75 -6.00
C ASP A 358 5.94 17.63 -5.67
N VAL A 359 5.55 17.67 -4.40
CA VAL A 359 4.13 17.61 -4.01
C VAL A 359 3.50 18.99 -4.22
N PRO A 360 2.37 19.11 -4.96
CA PRO A 360 1.66 20.38 -5.11
C PRO A 360 1.27 20.98 -3.76
N GLU A 361 1.33 22.30 -3.61
CA GLU A 361 1.09 22.99 -2.33
C GLU A 361 -0.25 22.61 -1.68
N GLY A 362 -1.31 22.40 -2.49
CA GLY A 362 -2.63 21.95 -2.02
C GLY A 362 -2.74 20.47 -1.61
N GLU A 363 -1.68 19.68 -1.80
CA GLU A 363 -1.56 18.26 -1.43
C GLU A 363 -0.46 18.00 -0.39
N ARG A 364 0.34 19.03 -0.04
CA ARG A 364 1.41 18.93 0.96
C ARG A 364 0.87 18.69 2.37
N THR A 365 -0.25 19.32 2.70
CA THR A 365 -0.87 19.18 4.02
C THR A 365 -2.13 18.34 3.89
N LEU A 366 -2.09 17.14 4.49
CA LEU A 366 -3.29 16.34 4.72
C LEU A 366 -3.91 16.69 6.07
N VAL A 367 -5.18 16.34 6.21
CA VAL A 367 -5.89 16.31 7.50
C VAL A 367 -6.20 14.86 7.81
N ALA A 368 -5.91 14.46 9.05
CA ALA A 368 -6.19 13.14 9.58
C ALA A 368 -6.96 13.25 10.89
N LEU A 369 -7.60 12.17 11.32
CA LEU A 369 -8.09 12.08 12.69
C LEU A 369 -6.90 12.01 13.67
N GLN A 370 -7.05 12.66 14.82
CA GLN A 370 -6.03 12.64 15.87
C GLN A 370 -5.83 11.23 16.45
N HIS A 371 -6.89 10.42 16.49
CA HIS A 371 -6.85 9.07 17.03
C HIS A 371 -7.80 8.11 16.25
N PRO A 372 -7.38 6.87 15.93
CA PRO A 372 -8.20 5.89 15.19
C PRO A 372 -9.57 5.59 15.82
N GLY A 373 -9.64 5.53 17.15
CA GLY A 373 -10.90 5.34 17.90
C GLY A 373 -11.97 6.43 17.68
N ILE A 374 -11.58 7.64 17.25
CA ILE A 374 -12.56 8.66 16.80
C ILE A 374 -13.21 8.21 15.50
N GLY A 375 -12.41 7.69 14.57
CA GLY A 375 -12.89 7.20 13.29
C GLY A 375 -13.85 6.03 13.45
N GLU A 376 -13.57 5.13 14.40
CA GLU A 376 -14.48 4.05 14.72
C GLU A 376 -15.80 4.53 15.32
N ALA A 377 -15.76 5.45 16.28
CA ALA A 377 -16.97 6.03 16.85
C ALA A 377 -17.83 6.76 15.80
N VAL A 378 -17.20 7.44 14.85
CA VAL A 378 -17.89 8.08 13.72
C VAL A 378 -18.48 7.03 12.76
N ARG A 379 -17.70 6.01 12.37
CA ARG A 379 -18.18 4.93 11.48
C ARG A 379 -19.34 4.14 12.09
N ALA A 380 -19.32 3.88 13.40
CA ALA A 380 -20.41 3.22 14.11
C ALA A 380 -21.74 4.00 14.03
N GLY A 381 -21.68 5.31 13.81
CA GLY A 381 -22.85 6.17 13.60
C GLY A 381 -23.31 6.26 12.13
N ILE A 382 -22.63 5.63 11.18
CA ILE A 382 -22.97 5.64 9.76
C ILE A 382 -23.85 4.40 9.45
N PRO A 383 -25.13 4.57 9.06
CA PRO A 383 -26.03 3.43 8.85
C PRO A 383 -25.63 2.52 7.69
N ASP A 384 -25.02 3.08 6.64
CA ASP A 384 -24.63 2.39 5.42
C ASP A 384 -23.22 2.82 5.00
N VAL A 385 -22.21 2.14 5.57
CA VAL A 385 -20.80 2.41 5.26
C VAL A 385 -20.47 2.15 3.79
N PRO A 386 -20.87 1.01 3.17
CA PRO A 386 -20.67 0.79 1.73
C PRO A 386 -21.30 1.88 0.86
N GLY A 387 -22.53 2.33 1.18
CA GLY A 387 -23.16 3.44 0.46
C GLY A 387 -22.44 4.78 0.64
N ALA A 388 -21.93 5.07 1.84
CA ALA A 388 -21.11 6.25 2.08
C ALA A 388 -19.80 6.21 1.29
N GLN A 389 -19.14 5.05 1.23
CA GLN A 389 -17.94 4.83 0.41
C GLN A 389 -18.24 4.97 -1.09
N ALA A 390 -19.41 4.50 -1.55
CA ALA A 390 -19.83 4.69 -2.92
C ALA A 390 -19.98 6.18 -3.27
N ARG A 391 -20.58 6.99 -2.38
CA ARG A 391 -20.72 8.43 -2.58
C ARG A 391 -19.37 9.16 -2.56
N ILE A 392 -18.47 8.76 -1.66
CA ILE A 392 -17.07 9.25 -1.68
C ILE A 392 -16.42 8.91 -3.03
N ALA A 393 -16.50 7.66 -3.49
CA ALA A 393 -15.90 7.24 -4.75
C ALA A 393 -16.46 8.03 -5.95
N MET A 394 -17.76 8.30 -5.99
CA MET A 394 -18.37 9.14 -7.04
C MET A 394 -17.84 10.57 -6.99
N GLU A 395 -17.75 11.18 -5.82
CA GLU A 395 -17.19 12.53 -5.67
C GLU A 395 -15.70 12.59 -6.05
N LEU A 396 -14.93 11.54 -5.75
CA LEU A 396 -13.54 11.43 -6.21
C LEU A 396 -13.45 11.28 -7.73
N LEU A 397 -14.38 10.57 -8.39
CA LEU A 397 -14.44 10.50 -9.85
C LEU A 397 -14.74 11.86 -10.48
N GLU A 398 -15.67 12.62 -9.92
CA GLU A 398 -15.98 13.99 -10.37
C GLU A 398 -14.79 14.95 -10.17
N ALA A 399 -13.94 14.67 -9.17
CA ALA A 399 -12.71 15.42 -8.93
C ALA A 399 -11.58 15.12 -9.94
N VAL A 400 -11.74 14.14 -10.84
CA VAL A 400 -10.76 13.84 -11.90
C VAL A 400 -10.89 14.87 -13.02
N PRO A 401 -9.91 15.79 -13.21
CA PRO A 401 -10.04 16.88 -14.18
C PRO A 401 -10.11 16.33 -15.60
N GLU A 402 -11.13 16.72 -16.37
CA GLU A 402 -11.33 16.30 -17.77
C GLU A 402 -11.39 14.77 -17.96
N GLN A 403 -11.66 14.00 -16.90
CA GLN A 403 -11.55 12.53 -16.88
C GLN A 403 -10.14 12.02 -17.21
N ASP A 404 -9.11 12.83 -16.95
CA ASP A 404 -7.71 12.50 -17.13
C ASP A 404 -7.02 12.20 -15.80
N TRP A 405 -6.75 10.91 -15.55
CA TRP A 405 -6.07 10.43 -14.36
C TRP A 405 -4.65 10.99 -14.19
N ALA A 406 -4.00 11.45 -15.25
CA ALA A 406 -2.67 12.09 -15.15
C ALA A 406 -2.75 13.46 -14.48
N LYS A 407 -3.93 14.11 -14.52
CA LYS A 407 -4.20 15.41 -13.89
C LYS A 407 -4.83 15.28 -12.49
N ALA A 408 -5.30 14.09 -12.13
CA ALA A 408 -5.89 13.85 -10.82
C ALA A 408 -4.85 13.95 -9.70
N GLY A 409 -5.24 14.54 -8.58
CA GLY A 409 -4.41 14.56 -7.37
C GLY A 409 -4.11 13.16 -6.87
N GLU A 410 -2.99 13.00 -6.16
CA GLU A 410 -2.46 11.68 -5.77
C GLU A 410 -3.49 10.89 -4.96
N TYR A 411 -4.16 11.54 -4.00
CA TYR A 411 -5.20 10.89 -3.20
C TYR A 411 -6.33 10.34 -4.08
N VAL A 412 -6.85 11.14 -5.01
CA VAL A 412 -7.95 10.74 -5.91
C VAL A 412 -7.53 9.53 -6.74
N ARG A 413 -6.37 9.64 -7.39
CA ARG A 413 -5.86 8.63 -8.31
C ARG A 413 -5.51 7.31 -7.61
N ASP A 414 -4.87 7.39 -6.44
CA ASP A 414 -4.24 6.24 -5.81
C ASP A 414 -5.12 5.60 -4.71
N ARG A 415 -6.11 6.33 -4.17
CA ARG A 415 -7.00 5.83 -3.09
C ARG A 415 -8.42 5.49 -3.54
N ILE A 416 -8.84 5.89 -4.74
CA ILE A 416 -10.19 5.56 -5.23
C ILE A 416 -10.45 4.05 -5.32
N ALA A 417 -9.42 3.24 -5.60
CA ALA A 417 -9.56 1.78 -5.64
C ALA A 417 -9.97 1.20 -4.28
N GLY A 418 -9.50 1.76 -3.17
CA GLY A 418 -9.91 1.36 -1.82
C GLY A 418 -11.37 1.70 -1.53
N HIS A 419 -11.78 2.94 -1.82
CA HIS A 419 -13.17 3.38 -1.66
C HIS A 419 -14.14 2.54 -2.50
N THR A 420 -13.79 2.24 -3.75
CA THR A 420 -14.63 1.41 -4.63
C THR A 420 -14.64 -0.06 -4.23
N LEU A 421 -13.57 -0.58 -3.63
CA LEU A 421 -13.55 -1.94 -3.08
C LEU A 421 -14.55 -2.07 -1.92
N GLU A 422 -14.48 -1.17 -0.94
CA GLU A 422 -15.41 -1.14 0.21
C GLU A 422 -16.86 -0.89 -0.22
N ALA A 423 -17.08 -0.15 -1.31
CA ALA A 423 -18.39 0.07 -1.90
C ALA A 423 -18.92 -1.10 -2.73
N GLY A 424 -18.11 -2.13 -3.01
CA GLY A 424 -18.47 -3.22 -3.93
C GLY A 424 -18.57 -2.79 -5.40
N LEU A 425 -17.92 -1.68 -5.77
CA LEU A 425 -17.95 -1.06 -7.10
C LEU A 425 -16.63 -1.21 -7.87
N LEU A 426 -15.57 -1.74 -7.25
CA LEU A 426 -14.24 -1.84 -7.86
C LEU A 426 -14.25 -2.51 -9.25
N PRO A 427 -14.97 -3.63 -9.52
CA PRO A 427 -14.98 -4.22 -10.86
C PRO A 427 -15.40 -3.26 -11.98
N ARG A 428 -16.29 -2.30 -11.69
CA ARG A 428 -16.71 -1.28 -12.67
C ARG A 428 -15.64 -0.23 -12.94
N LEU A 429 -14.82 0.07 -11.93
CA LEU A 429 -13.69 0.99 -12.08
C LEU A 429 -12.54 0.32 -12.87
N LEU A 430 -12.36 -0.99 -12.70
CA LEU A 430 -11.31 -1.78 -13.38
C LEU A 430 -11.56 -2.04 -14.87
N THR A 431 -12.39 -1.21 -15.52
CA THR A 431 -12.53 -1.17 -16.98
C THR A 431 -11.77 0.01 -17.61
N ASP A 432 -11.18 0.90 -16.81
CA ASP A 432 -10.42 2.04 -17.32
C ASP A 432 -8.90 1.74 -17.35
N PRO A 433 -8.29 1.54 -18.52
CA PRO A 433 -6.87 1.26 -18.61
C PRO A 433 -5.98 2.47 -18.27
N ASN A 434 -6.50 3.71 -18.36
CA ASN A 434 -5.74 4.89 -17.97
C ASN A 434 -5.50 4.92 -16.46
N LEU A 435 -6.48 4.47 -15.66
CA LEU A 435 -6.29 4.30 -14.22
C LEU A 435 -5.13 3.33 -13.93
N PHE A 436 -5.04 2.21 -14.66
CA PHE A 436 -3.98 1.22 -14.46
C PHE A 436 -2.57 1.76 -14.70
N ALA A 437 -2.44 2.67 -15.66
CA ALA A 437 -1.18 3.32 -15.97
C ALA A 437 -0.80 4.38 -14.92
N GLN A 438 -1.79 5.13 -14.41
CA GLN A 438 -1.55 6.32 -13.59
C GLN A 438 -1.51 6.02 -12.09
N ALA A 439 -2.38 5.12 -11.60
CA ALA A 439 -2.45 4.79 -10.18
C ALA A 439 -1.16 4.16 -9.64
N ASP A 440 -0.91 4.35 -8.34
CA ASP A 440 0.13 3.63 -7.63
C ASP A 440 -0.05 2.10 -7.81
N PRO A 441 0.96 1.39 -8.34
CA PRO A 441 0.82 0.00 -8.71
C PRO A 441 0.76 -0.93 -7.50
N VAL A 442 1.24 -0.50 -6.31
CA VAL A 442 1.17 -1.30 -5.08
C VAL A 442 -0.25 -1.23 -4.51
N LEU A 443 -0.81 -0.02 -4.39
CA LEU A 443 -2.15 0.20 -3.87
C LEU A 443 -3.21 -0.42 -4.79
N LEU A 444 -3.13 -0.18 -6.10
CA LEU A 444 -4.08 -0.73 -7.05
C LEU A 444 -4.00 -2.26 -7.10
N ARG A 445 -2.79 -2.85 -7.11
CA ARG A 445 -2.63 -4.30 -7.05
C ARG A 445 -3.29 -4.91 -5.81
N ALA A 446 -3.08 -4.32 -4.64
CA ALA A 446 -3.65 -4.82 -3.41
C ALA A 446 -5.19 -4.79 -3.43
N ALA A 447 -5.78 -3.73 -4.00
CA ALA A 447 -7.24 -3.65 -4.18
C ALA A 447 -7.76 -4.72 -5.16
N VAL A 448 -7.06 -4.96 -6.28
CA VAL A 448 -7.46 -5.97 -7.27
C VAL A 448 -7.32 -7.39 -6.71
N GLU A 449 -6.25 -7.69 -5.96
CA GLU A 449 -6.01 -9.00 -5.31
C GLU A 449 -7.01 -9.32 -4.19
N ALA A 450 -7.75 -8.33 -3.69
CA ALA A 450 -8.81 -8.54 -2.70
C ALA A 450 -10.09 -9.11 -3.32
N LEU A 451 -10.30 -8.94 -4.63
CA LEU A 451 -11.46 -9.50 -5.33
C LEU A 451 -11.23 -10.97 -5.70
N PRO A 452 -12.27 -11.83 -5.62
CA PRO A 452 -12.23 -13.15 -6.22
C PRO A 452 -11.95 -13.07 -7.72
N TYR A 453 -11.11 -13.97 -8.23
CA TYR A 453 -10.66 -13.95 -9.64
C TYR A 453 -11.85 -14.02 -10.62
N GLU A 454 -12.93 -14.69 -10.24
CA GLU A 454 -14.16 -14.83 -11.03
C GLU A 454 -14.91 -13.50 -11.20
N GLN A 455 -14.72 -12.54 -10.31
CA GLN A 455 -15.32 -11.21 -10.37
C GLN A 455 -14.50 -10.21 -11.20
N LEU A 456 -13.29 -10.59 -11.60
CA LEU A 456 -12.43 -9.76 -12.44
C LEU A 456 -12.79 -9.97 -13.91
N ASP A 457 -13.05 -8.87 -14.62
CA ASP A 457 -13.17 -8.87 -16.08
C ASP A 457 -11.78 -8.95 -16.76
N ALA A 458 -11.78 -9.18 -18.06
CA ALA A 458 -10.56 -9.35 -18.87
C ALA A 458 -9.48 -8.26 -18.67
N PRO A 459 -9.79 -6.95 -18.66
CA PRO A 459 -8.76 -5.93 -18.44
C PRO A 459 -8.14 -5.99 -17.04
N ALA A 460 -8.94 -6.26 -16.00
CA ALA A 460 -8.45 -6.40 -14.63
C ALA A 460 -7.52 -7.62 -14.47
N ARG A 461 -7.84 -8.74 -15.15
CA ARG A 461 -6.98 -9.94 -15.18
C ARG A 461 -5.65 -9.66 -15.88
N THR A 462 -5.68 -8.88 -16.97
CA THR A 462 -4.48 -8.43 -17.69
C THR A 462 -3.59 -7.56 -16.79
N TYR A 463 -4.21 -6.62 -16.06
CA TYR A 463 -3.51 -5.82 -15.05
C TYR A 463 -2.88 -6.70 -13.99
N LEU A 464 -3.63 -7.63 -13.39
CA LEU A 464 -3.14 -8.52 -12.33
C LEU A 464 -1.95 -9.39 -12.79
N ARG A 465 -1.98 -9.89 -14.04
CA ARG A 465 -0.85 -10.61 -14.66
C ARG A 465 0.40 -9.75 -14.74
N THR A 466 0.25 -8.44 -14.99
CA THR A 466 1.34 -7.49 -15.22
C THR A 466 1.81 -6.82 -13.93
N ALA A 467 0.95 -6.71 -12.92
CA ALA A 467 1.20 -5.98 -11.68
C ALA A 467 2.48 -6.37 -10.92
N PRO A 468 2.92 -7.66 -10.88
CA PRO A 468 4.21 -8.02 -10.29
C PRO A 468 5.42 -7.34 -10.95
N LEU A 469 5.37 -7.14 -12.27
CA LEU A 469 6.41 -6.41 -13.01
C LEU A 469 6.36 -4.92 -12.61
N LEU A 470 5.17 -4.31 -12.67
CA LEU A 470 4.97 -2.88 -12.38
C LEU A 470 5.39 -2.50 -10.95
N THR A 471 5.04 -3.34 -9.98
CA THR A 471 5.38 -3.14 -8.56
C THR A 471 6.86 -3.33 -8.28
N ARG A 472 7.50 -4.36 -8.87
CA ARG A 472 8.94 -4.61 -8.67
C ARG A 472 9.82 -3.55 -9.30
N THR A 473 9.46 -3.07 -10.49
CA THR A 473 10.27 -2.07 -11.20
C THR A 473 9.95 -0.65 -10.78
N GLN A 474 8.84 -0.44 -10.06
CA GLN A 474 8.27 0.88 -9.77
C GLN A 474 8.25 1.77 -11.03
N ALA A 475 7.80 1.19 -12.14
CA ALA A 475 7.89 1.86 -13.44
C ALA A 475 7.11 3.20 -13.41
N PRO A 476 7.65 4.28 -13.98
CA PRO A 476 6.92 5.53 -14.16
C PRO A 476 5.66 5.32 -15.01
N ALA A 477 4.66 6.19 -14.85
CA ALA A 477 3.35 6.03 -15.50
C ALA A 477 3.41 5.78 -17.01
N MET A 478 4.27 6.50 -17.74
CA MET A 478 4.44 6.32 -19.18
C MET A 478 4.97 4.92 -19.55
N LEU A 479 5.93 4.40 -18.78
CA LEU A 479 6.47 3.05 -18.99
C LEU A 479 5.42 1.99 -18.60
N ARG A 480 4.67 2.20 -17.52
CA ARG A 480 3.55 1.31 -17.14
C ARG A 480 2.51 1.25 -18.26
N ALA A 481 2.14 2.38 -18.83
CA ALA A 481 1.21 2.44 -19.95
C ALA A 481 1.70 1.65 -21.17
N ALA A 482 2.99 1.77 -21.53
CA ALA A 482 3.56 1.03 -22.65
C ALA A 482 3.60 -0.49 -22.41
N LEU A 483 3.91 -0.91 -21.17
CA LEU A 483 3.88 -2.32 -20.77
C LEU A 483 2.44 -2.87 -20.77
N LEU A 484 1.48 -2.10 -20.27
CA LEU A 484 0.06 -2.46 -20.27
C LEU A 484 -0.52 -2.51 -21.68
N GLU A 485 -0.16 -1.58 -22.57
CA GLU A 485 -0.55 -1.59 -23.98
C GLU A 485 -0.10 -2.89 -24.65
N THR A 486 1.15 -3.31 -24.43
CA THR A 486 1.65 -4.61 -24.90
C THR A 486 0.88 -5.77 -24.28
N ALA A 487 0.62 -5.75 -22.97
CA ALA A 487 -0.11 -6.81 -22.29
C ALA A 487 -1.56 -6.95 -22.80
N PHE A 488 -2.25 -5.84 -23.08
CA PHE A 488 -3.58 -5.85 -23.67
C PHE A 488 -3.57 -6.45 -25.08
N VAL A 489 -2.57 -6.12 -25.92
CA VAL A 489 -2.45 -6.75 -27.24
C VAL A 489 -2.16 -8.25 -27.13
N GLU A 490 -1.31 -8.67 -26.18
CA GLU A 490 -1.05 -10.09 -25.89
C GLU A 490 -2.33 -10.85 -25.49
N ASP A 491 -3.19 -10.23 -24.69
CA ASP A 491 -4.42 -10.85 -24.18
C ASP A 491 -5.63 -10.66 -25.13
N GLY A 492 -5.41 -10.08 -26.33
CA GLY A 492 -6.44 -9.90 -27.36
C GLY A 492 -7.41 -8.74 -27.12
N LEU A 493 -7.05 -7.80 -26.24
CA LEU A 493 -7.84 -6.64 -25.79
C LEU A 493 -7.42 -5.36 -26.52
N ALA A 494 -7.46 -5.39 -27.85
CA ALA A 494 -6.94 -4.31 -28.70
C ALA A 494 -7.65 -2.95 -28.49
N GLU A 495 -8.90 -2.96 -28.06
CA GLU A 495 -9.67 -1.77 -27.69
C GLU A 495 -9.10 -1.06 -26.46
N TYR A 496 -8.64 -1.80 -25.45
CA TYR A 496 -8.00 -1.23 -24.26
C TYR A 496 -6.61 -0.68 -24.58
N ALA A 497 -5.85 -1.39 -25.42
CA ALA A 497 -4.60 -0.88 -25.98
C ALA A 497 -4.82 0.42 -26.78
N ALA A 498 -5.92 0.52 -27.55
CA ALA A 498 -6.26 1.74 -28.29
C ALA A 498 -6.59 2.93 -27.37
N VAL A 499 -7.26 2.71 -26.23
CA VAL A 499 -7.52 3.77 -25.23
C VAL A 499 -6.21 4.34 -24.69
N LEU A 500 -5.25 3.49 -24.29
CA LEU A 500 -3.94 3.96 -23.83
C LEU A 500 -3.18 4.76 -24.90
N ARG A 501 -3.23 4.32 -26.16
CA ARG A 501 -2.60 5.04 -27.28
C ARG A 501 -3.23 6.40 -27.56
N GLY A 502 -4.54 6.52 -27.34
CA GLY A 502 -5.27 7.79 -27.48
C GLY A 502 -5.00 8.75 -26.33
N ALA A 503 -4.98 8.25 -25.09
CA ALA A 503 -4.76 9.07 -23.90
C ALA A 503 -3.29 9.48 -23.72
N LEU A 504 -2.35 8.62 -24.13
CA LEU A 504 -0.91 8.83 -24.00
C LEU A 504 -0.25 8.73 -25.39
N PRO A 505 -0.25 9.80 -26.20
CA PRO A 505 0.31 9.74 -27.56
C PRO A 505 1.84 9.53 -27.59
N GLU A 506 2.52 9.89 -26.50
CA GLU A 506 3.96 9.83 -26.29
C GLU A 506 4.45 8.48 -25.72
N LEU A 507 3.66 7.42 -25.84
CA LEU A 507 4.10 6.07 -25.47
C LEU A 507 5.44 5.73 -26.13
N ALA A 508 6.34 5.15 -25.33
CA ALA A 508 7.68 4.79 -25.77
C ALA A 508 7.68 3.79 -26.95
N TRP A 509 6.62 2.99 -27.07
CA TRP A 509 6.39 2.14 -28.23
C TRP A 509 4.89 1.89 -28.44
N HIS A 510 4.57 1.36 -29.62
CA HIS A 510 3.26 0.81 -29.94
C HIS A 510 3.41 -0.65 -30.32
N THR A 511 2.62 -1.54 -29.70
CA THR A 511 2.62 -2.95 -30.07
C THR A 511 1.87 -3.12 -31.39
N LEU A 512 2.58 -3.58 -32.42
CA LEU A 512 1.99 -3.79 -33.74
C LEU A 512 1.18 -5.09 -33.78
N TRP A 513 1.75 -6.15 -33.22
CA TRP A 513 1.14 -7.47 -33.08
C TRP A 513 1.90 -8.29 -32.04
N SER A 514 1.20 -9.29 -31.50
CA SER A 514 1.77 -10.32 -30.62
C SER A 514 1.18 -11.67 -31.01
N VAL A 515 2.02 -12.71 -31.05
CA VAL A 515 1.62 -14.08 -31.36
C VAL A 515 2.18 -15.03 -30.31
N SER A 516 1.30 -15.86 -29.73
CA SER A 516 1.71 -16.90 -28.79
C SER A 516 2.25 -18.08 -29.57
N VAL A 517 3.57 -18.30 -29.46
CA VAL A 517 4.28 -19.40 -30.12
C VAL A 517 5.25 -19.99 -29.09
N ALA A 518 5.03 -21.25 -28.72
CA ALA A 518 5.86 -21.93 -27.74
C ALA A 518 7.24 -22.32 -28.31
N GLY A 519 8.27 -22.27 -27.46
CA GLY A 519 9.62 -22.75 -27.81
C GLY A 519 10.38 -21.88 -28.80
N VAL A 520 10.10 -20.58 -28.88
CA VAL A 520 10.84 -19.68 -29.77
C VAL A 520 12.26 -19.48 -29.25
N ASP A 521 13.24 -19.95 -30.00
CA ASP A 521 14.67 -19.91 -29.63
C ASP A 521 15.40 -18.65 -30.13
N GLY A 522 14.77 -17.90 -31.04
CA GLY A 522 15.36 -16.68 -31.58
C GLY A 522 14.47 -16.00 -32.60
N VAL A 523 14.74 -14.70 -32.81
CA VAL A 523 14.04 -13.89 -33.82
C VAL A 523 15.03 -13.04 -34.60
N THR A 524 14.70 -12.76 -35.85
CA THR A 524 15.45 -11.81 -36.68
C THR A 524 14.52 -11.07 -37.65
N VAL A 525 14.87 -9.82 -37.95
CA VAL A 525 14.22 -9.06 -39.02
C VAL A 525 14.90 -9.41 -40.35
N GLY A 526 14.11 -9.58 -41.41
CA GLY A 526 14.58 -9.88 -42.76
C GLY A 526 13.82 -9.13 -43.84
N ARG A 527 14.26 -9.30 -45.08
CA ARG A 527 13.57 -8.85 -46.29
C ARG A 527 13.28 -10.04 -47.20
N LEU A 528 12.04 -10.16 -47.64
CA LEU A 528 11.62 -11.15 -48.63
C LEU A 528 11.64 -10.52 -50.02
N ALA A 529 12.48 -11.07 -50.91
CA ALA A 529 12.53 -10.62 -52.28
C ALA A 529 11.21 -10.93 -53.01
N PRO A 530 10.71 -10.03 -53.89
CA PRO A 530 9.52 -10.28 -54.71
C PRO A 530 9.65 -11.59 -55.47
N SER A 531 8.57 -12.36 -55.56
CA SER A 531 8.56 -13.56 -56.39
C SER A 531 8.65 -13.14 -57.85
N ALA A 532 9.67 -13.62 -58.57
CA ALA A 532 9.72 -13.49 -60.04
C ALA A 532 8.60 -14.32 -60.71
N ASP A 533 8.00 -15.27 -59.98
CA ASP A 533 6.92 -16.13 -60.47
C ASP A 533 5.55 -15.51 -60.18
N GLY A 534 5.18 -14.55 -61.03
CA GLY A 534 3.84 -13.96 -61.13
C GLY A 534 3.16 -14.24 -62.48
N ALA A 535 3.61 -15.26 -63.20
CA ALA A 535 3.06 -15.66 -64.49
C ALA A 535 2.93 -17.20 -64.56
N ASP A 536 2.07 -17.77 -63.71
CA ASP A 536 1.20 -18.92 -64.01
C ASP A 536 0.69 -19.56 -62.71
N GLY A 537 -0.62 -19.45 -62.47
CA GLY A 537 -1.25 -20.06 -61.30
C GLY A 537 -2.68 -19.61 -61.03
N ALA A 538 -3.53 -19.53 -62.06
CA ALA A 538 -4.96 -19.43 -61.86
C ALA A 538 -5.55 -20.81 -61.53
N VAL A 539 -6.10 -20.99 -60.33
CA VAL A 539 -7.28 -21.86 -60.11
C VAL A 539 -8.23 -21.21 -59.09
N SER A 540 -9.50 -21.26 -59.44
CA SER A 540 -10.68 -20.53 -59.00
C SER A 540 -11.36 -21.01 -57.70
N ASN A 541 -12.08 -20.09 -57.04
CA ASN A 541 -13.55 -20.10 -56.78
C ASN A 541 -13.88 -18.92 -55.83
N GLY A 542 -14.89 -18.07 -55.99
CA GLY A 542 -16.01 -17.91 -56.93
C GLY A 542 -17.03 -16.90 -56.33
N ALA A 543 -17.77 -16.21 -57.21
CA ALA A 543 -18.86 -15.22 -56.99
C ALA A 543 -18.43 -13.75 -56.75
N ALA A 544 -18.30 -12.86 -57.76
CA ALA A 544 -19.24 -12.32 -58.77
C ALA A 544 -20.13 -11.15 -58.30
N SER A 545 -19.79 -9.93 -58.73
CA SER A 545 -20.69 -9.03 -59.46
C SER A 545 -19.93 -7.90 -60.18
N ASP A 546 -20.13 -7.84 -61.50
CA ASP A 546 -19.69 -6.86 -62.50
C ASP A 546 -20.01 -5.39 -62.17
N VAL A 547 -19.17 -4.44 -62.65
CA VAL A 547 -19.45 -3.53 -63.79
C VAL A 547 -18.12 -2.93 -64.32
N ALA A 548 -17.93 -3.03 -65.64
CA ALA A 548 -16.86 -2.48 -66.49
C ALA A 548 -16.86 -0.92 -66.54
N ALA A 549 -15.86 -0.16 -67.02
CA ALA A 549 -14.91 -0.40 -68.10
C ALA A 549 -13.75 0.62 -68.07
N SER A 550 -12.56 0.13 -68.47
CA SER A 550 -11.49 0.74 -69.28
C SER A 550 -11.14 2.22 -69.13
N HIS A 551 -9.85 2.50 -68.89
CA HIS A 551 -8.95 3.17 -69.86
C HIS A 551 -7.51 2.71 -69.60
N GLY A 552 -6.83 2.25 -70.64
CA GLY A 552 -5.46 1.77 -70.58
C GLY A 552 -4.45 2.90 -70.41
N ALA A 553 -3.42 2.63 -69.63
CA ALA A 553 -2.15 3.36 -69.65
C ALA A 553 -1.03 2.36 -69.36
N ALA A 554 0.10 2.58 -70.01
CA ALA A 554 1.26 1.73 -70.10
C ALA A 554 1.75 1.18 -68.76
N SER A 555 2.13 -0.08 -68.76
CA SER A 555 2.86 -0.77 -67.70
C SER A 555 4.26 -0.16 -67.55
N ASP A 556 4.39 0.83 -66.68
CA ASP A 556 5.66 1.08 -66.00
C ASP A 556 5.82 0.00 -64.94
N GLY A 557 6.92 -0.76 -65.02
CA GLY A 557 7.28 -1.76 -64.04
C GLY A 557 7.56 -1.08 -62.70
N ALA A 558 6.55 -0.99 -61.85
CA ALA A 558 6.73 -0.69 -60.44
C ALA A 558 7.54 -1.84 -59.83
N GLU A 559 8.84 -1.62 -59.67
CA GLU A 559 9.73 -2.49 -58.92
C GLU A 559 9.12 -2.69 -57.53
N VAL A 560 8.55 -3.88 -57.29
CA VAL A 560 7.87 -4.19 -56.02
C VAL A 560 8.95 -4.17 -54.94
N ALA A 561 8.84 -3.22 -54.02
CA ALA A 561 9.80 -3.11 -52.93
C ALA A 561 9.84 -4.43 -52.11
N PRO A 562 11.02 -4.88 -51.67
CA PRO A 562 11.14 -6.09 -50.87
C PRO A 562 10.35 -5.96 -49.57
N LEU A 563 9.62 -7.03 -49.21
CA LEU A 563 8.72 -7.04 -48.06
C LEU A 563 9.52 -7.26 -46.76
N ALA A 564 9.33 -6.42 -45.75
CA ALA A 564 9.96 -6.59 -44.45
C ALA A 564 9.26 -7.72 -43.66
N VAL A 565 10.03 -8.68 -43.15
CA VAL A 565 9.50 -9.87 -42.47
C VAL A 565 10.13 -10.05 -41.10
N ALA A 566 9.34 -10.56 -40.16
CA ALA A 566 9.79 -11.09 -38.88
C ALA A 566 9.96 -12.60 -38.98
N VAL A 567 11.15 -13.09 -38.65
CA VAL A 567 11.52 -14.50 -38.74
C VAL A 567 11.70 -15.03 -37.34
N SER A 568 10.99 -16.10 -36.99
CA SER A 568 11.05 -16.74 -35.67
C SER A 568 11.56 -18.17 -35.82
N VAL A 569 12.56 -18.54 -35.02
CA VAL A 569 13.07 -19.92 -34.93
C VAL A 569 12.23 -20.66 -33.92
N VAL A 570 11.57 -21.73 -34.35
CA VAL A 570 10.55 -22.46 -33.58
C VAL A 570 10.79 -23.97 -33.64
N PRO A 571 10.19 -24.77 -32.74
CA PRO A 571 10.30 -26.22 -32.81
C PRO A 571 9.72 -26.76 -34.12
N GLN A 572 10.28 -27.89 -34.59
CA GLN A 572 9.74 -28.55 -35.77
C GLN A 572 8.31 -29.04 -35.52
N GLY A 573 7.43 -28.85 -36.50
CA GLY A 573 6.01 -29.18 -36.38
C GLY A 573 5.14 -28.05 -35.83
N THR A 574 5.70 -26.89 -35.49
CA THR A 574 4.91 -25.69 -35.21
C THR A 574 4.03 -25.35 -36.43
N PRO A 575 2.70 -25.18 -36.28
CA PRO A 575 1.81 -24.88 -37.39
C PRO A 575 2.26 -23.65 -38.20
N GLY A 576 2.30 -23.78 -39.53
CA GLY A 576 2.72 -22.71 -40.44
C GLY A 576 4.24 -22.52 -40.55
N SER A 577 5.05 -23.26 -39.80
CA SER A 577 6.51 -23.20 -39.90
C SER A 577 7.07 -24.06 -41.04
N ARG A 578 8.23 -23.68 -41.58
CA ARG A 578 8.98 -24.46 -42.56
C ARG A 578 10.32 -24.93 -41.98
N PRO A 579 10.73 -26.18 -42.16
CA PRO A 579 11.99 -26.68 -41.62
C PRO A 579 13.18 -25.98 -42.28
N LEU A 580 14.20 -25.62 -41.49
CA LEU A 580 15.47 -25.06 -42.03
C LEU A 580 16.26 -26.09 -42.85
N LYS A 581 16.09 -27.38 -42.54
CA LYS A 581 16.66 -28.51 -43.28
C LYS A 581 15.56 -29.53 -43.51
N ALA A 582 15.21 -29.76 -44.77
CA ALA A 582 14.13 -30.67 -45.14
C ALA A 582 14.38 -32.13 -44.69
N ASP A 583 15.64 -32.52 -44.53
CA ASP A 583 16.06 -33.91 -44.31
C ASP A 583 16.36 -34.25 -42.83
N ASP A 584 16.16 -33.30 -41.90
CA ASP A 584 16.49 -33.47 -40.48
C ASP A 584 15.23 -33.26 -39.61
N PRO A 585 14.67 -34.34 -39.02
CA PRO A 585 13.46 -34.30 -38.19
C PRO A 585 13.70 -33.75 -36.77
N GLU A 586 14.93 -33.35 -36.42
CA GLU A 586 15.20 -32.57 -35.21
C GLU A 586 15.66 -31.14 -35.52
N ALA A 587 15.72 -30.74 -36.80
CA ALA A 587 16.14 -29.39 -37.15
C ALA A 587 15.06 -28.35 -36.83
N PRO A 588 15.43 -27.18 -36.30
CA PRO A 588 14.48 -26.12 -36.02
C PRO A 588 13.74 -25.68 -37.29
N ALA A 589 12.51 -25.24 -37.11
CA ALA A 589 11.69 -24.67 -38.17
C ALA A 589 11.65 -23.14 -38.05
N VAL A 590 11.20 -22.49 -39.12
CA VAL A 590 11.08 -21.05 -39.22
C VAL A 590 9.65 -20.68 -39.48
N LEU A 591 9.13 -19.76 -38.67
CA LEU A 591 7.84 -19.11 -38.88
C LEU A 591 8.10 -17.68 -39.35
N VAL A 592 7.47 -17.30 -40.46
CA VAL A 592 7.67 -15.99 -41.10
C VAL A 592 6.38 -15.19 -40.98
N HIS A 593 6.48 -13.98 -40.45
CA HIS A 593 5.38 -13.03 -40.38
C HIS A 593 5.74 -11.77 -41.17
N ASP A 594 4.72 -11.11 -41.70
CA ASP A 594 4.85 -9.72 -42.13
C ASP A 594 5.24 -8.85 -40.92
N LEU A 595 6.32 -8.07 -41.03
CA LEU A 595 6.86 -7.34 -39.89
C LEU A 595 5.89 -6.28 -39.35
N ALA A 596 5.05 -5.70 -40.19
CA ALA A 596 4.15 -4.61 -39.81
C ALA A 596 2.79 -5.12 -39.29
N THR A 597 2.28 -6.21 -39.84
CA THR A 597 0.91 -6.70 -39.61
C THR A 597 0.84 -8.00 -38.82
N GLY A 598 1.94 -8.77 -38.74
CA GLY A 598 1.97 -10.06 -38.04
C GLY A 598 1.30 -11.19 -38.81
N SER A 599 0.84 -10.95 -40.05
CA SER A 599 0.24 -11.98 -40.89
C SER A 599 1.26 -13.07 -41.21
N VAL A 600 0.90 -14.33 -41.06
CA VAL A 600 1.77 -15.46 -41.42
C VAL A 600 2.00 -15.45 -42.93
N ILE A 601 3.26 -15.50 -43.34
CA ILE A 601 3.68 -15.56 -44.74
C ILE A 601 4.24 -16.95 -45.02
N ASP A 602 3.66 -17.65 -45.99
CA ASP A 602 4.22 -18.89 -46.50
C ASP A 602 5.39 -18.58 -47.45
N ALA A 603 6.58 -18.37 -46.88
CA ALA A 603 7.80 -18.05 -47.62
C ALA A 603 8.86 -19.13 -47.44
N ASP A 604 9.58 -19.45 -48.52
CA ASP A 604 10.79 -20.26 -48.44
C ASP A 604 11.88 -19.52 -47.63
N PRO A 605 12.38 -20.08 -46.51
CA PRO A 605 13.43 -19.46 -45.71
C PRO A 605 14.68 -19.08 -46.52
N ALA A 606 14.99 -19.78 -47.61
CA ALA A 606 16.13 -19.48 -48.47
C ALA A 606 16.00 -18.13 -49.22
N ARG A 607 14.79 -17.59 -49.35
CA ARG A 607 14.51 -16.30 -49.99
C ARG A 607 14.60 -15.10 -49.06
N ILE A 608 14.79 -15.34 -47.76
CA ILE A 608 14.82 -14.28 -46.75
C ILE A 608 16.24 -13.77 -46.61
N GLN A 609 16.44 -12.50 -46.93
CA GLN A 609 17.71 -11.82 -46.78
C GLN A 609 17.78 -11.15 -45.41
N ARG A 610 18.83 -11.46 -44.64
CA ARG A 610 19.10 -10.79 -43.36
C ARG A 610 19.83 -9.46 -43.60
N PRO A 611 19.56 -8.42 -42.80
CA PRO A 611 20.35 -7.19 -42.82
C PRO A 611 21.82 -7.50 -42.54
N SER A 612 22.70 -6.96 -43.37
CA SER A 612 24.15 -7.01 -43.18
C SER A 612 24.59 -6.26 -41.92
N GLU A 613 25.79 -6.55 -41.40
CA GLU A 613 26.32 -5.83 -40.23
C GLU A 613 26.46 -4.32 -40.52
N ASP A 614 26.82 -3.93 -41.73
CA ASP A 614 26.91 -2.53 -42.15
C ASP A 614 25.53 -1.85 -42.16
N GLU A 615 24.49 -2.52 -42.66
CA GLU A 615 23.11 -2.02 -42.60
C GLU A 615 22.61 -1.88 -41.16
N ARG A 616 22.93 -2.86 -40.29
CA ARG A 616 22.62 -2.78 -38.85
C ARG A 616 23.39 -1.64 -38.18
N ALA A 617 24.64 -1.42 -38.56
CA ALA A 617 25.48 -0.36 -38.01
C ALA A 617 25.01 1.04 -38.43
N ALA A 618 24.45 1.16 -39.64
CA ALA A 618 23.87 2.38 -40.20
C ALA A 618 22.45 2.69 -39.70
N SER A 619 21.79 1.76 -38.99
CA SER A 619 20.48 1.98 -38.39
C SER A 619 20.53 3.14 -37.38
N PRO A 620 19.53 4.05 -37.39
CA PRO A 620 19.48 5.17 -36.44
C PRO A 620 19.28 4.70 -34.99
N LEU A 621 18.77 3.49 -34.80
CA LEU A 621 18.56 2.87 -33.49
C LEU A 621 19.48 1.66 -33.30
N GLY A 622 20.10 1.59 -32.13
CA GLY A 622 20.78 0.41 -31.62
C GLY A 622 20.02 -0.20 -30.45
N PHE A 623 20.38 -1.43 -30.06
CA PHE A 623 19.86 -2.03 -28.84
C PHE A 623 20.94 -2.83 -28.11
N SER A 624 20.71 -3.03 -26.81
CA SER A 624 21.45 -3.97 -25.98
C SER A 624 20.45 -4.83 -25.20
N ARG A 625 20.70 -6.14 -25.11
CA ARG A 625 19.83 -7.10 -24.45
C ARG A 625 20.49 -7.65 -23.18
N GLY A 626 19.79 -7.54 -22.05
CA GLY A 626 20.03 -8.32 -20.84
C GLY A 626 19.14 -9.57 -20.80
N ALA A 627 19.16 -10.30 -19.69
CA ALA A 627 18.29 -11.47 -19.55
C ALA A 627 16.80 -11.06 -19.63
N ASP A 628 16.42 -10.02 -18.90
CA ASP A 628 15.04 -9.57 -18.64
C ASP A 628 14.77 -8.14 -19.12
N TYR A 629 15.72 -7.50 -19.80
CA TYR A 629 15.55 -6.17 -20.37
C TYR A 629 16.14 -6.02 -21.78
N VAL A 630 15.59 -5.08 -22.54
CA VAL A 630 16.11 -4.60 -23.83
C VAL A 630 16.16 -3.08 -23.77
N ARG A 631 17.36 -2.51 -23.88
CA ARG A 631 17.54 -1.05 -23.99
C ARG A 631 17.71 -0.68 -25.45
N VAL A 632 16.98 0.34 -25.88
CA VAL A 632 17.05 0.88 -27.24
C VAL A 632 17.64 2.28 -27.17
N TRP A 633 18.61 2.55 -28.02
CA TRP A 633 19.39 3.79 -28.02
C TRP A 633 19.30 4.44 -29.39
N ARG A 634 19.27 5.78 -29.40
CA ARG A 634 19.50 6.56 -30.60
C ARG A 634 21.01 6.70 -30.79
N ARG A 635 21.50 6.35 -31.98
CA ARG A 635 22.91 6.53 -32.33
C ARG A 635 23.13 7.98 -32.76
N GLY A 636 23.95 8.74 -32.02
CA GLY A 636 24.38 10.08 -32.41
C GLY A 636 25.40 10.08 -33.54
N ALA A 637 25.73 11.29 -34.02
CA ALA A 637 26.68 11.47 -35.13
C ALA A 637 28.13 11.11 -34.75
N GLN A 638 28.43 11.03 -33.45
CA GLN A 638 29.74 10.65 -32.92
C GLN A 638 29.62 9.46 -31.95
N LYS A 639 30.65 8.61 -31.95
CA LYS A 639 30.73 7.46 -31.04
C LYS A 639 30.79 7.95 -29.59
N GLY A 640 29.79 7.59 -28.77
CA GLY A 640 29.62 8.07 -27.39
C GLY A 640 28.46 9.05 -27.19
N ASP A 641 27.82 9.50 -28.27
CA ASP A 641 26.61 10.33 -28.28
C ASP A 641 25.35 9.45 -28.36
N GLU A 642 25.29 8.41 -27.52
CA GLU A 642 24.18 7.46 -27.48
C GLU A 642 23.15 7.91 -26.44
N GLU A 643 21.92 8.16 -26.88
CA GLU A 643 20.81 8.57 -26.02
C GLU A 643 19.87 7.38 -25.81
N LEU A 644 19.59 7.02 -24.55
CA LEU A 644 18.60 5.99 -24.24
C LEU A 644 17.22 6.47 -24.67
N VAL A 645 16.62 5.79 -25.65
CA VAL A 645 15.26 6.09 -26.12
C VAL A 645 14.24 5.44 -25.21
N THR A 646 14.44 4.16 -24.89
CA THR A 646 13.54 3.41 -24.02
C THR A 646 14.17 2.11 -23.52
N ALA A 647 13.56 1.53 -22.49
CA ALA A 647 13.90 0.21 -21.98
C ALA A 647 12.62 -0.64 -21.89
N LEU A 648 12.58 -1.75 -22.63
CA LEU A 648 11.58 -2.80 -22.47
C LEU A 648 12.03 -3.74 -21.36
N ILE A 649 11.16 -4.01 -20.40
CA ILE A 649 11.40 -4.95 -19.31
C ILE A 649 10.41 -6.11 -19.44
N SER A 650 10.84 -7.32 -19.13
CA SER A 650 10.03 -8.53 -19.24
C SER A 650 10.07 -9.32 -17.92
N ALA A 651 8.93 -9.95 -17.58
CA ALA A 651 8.84 -10.85 -16.44
C ALA A 651 9.57 -12.19 -16.69
N THR A 652 9.75 -12.55 -17.97
CA THR A 652 10.47 -13.76 -18.40
C THR A 652 11.69 -13.38 -19.24
N PRO A 653 12.77 -14.19 -19.22
CA PRO A 653 13.93 -13.91 -20.04
C PRO A 653 13.62 -13.80 -21.54
N PHE A 654 14.32 -12.91 -22.23
CA PHE A 654 14.27 -12.81 -23.69
C PHE A 654 15.06 -13.95 -24.33
N THR A 655 14.43 -14.66 -25.27
CA THR A 655 15.09 -15.71 -26.07
C THR A 655 15.68 -15.16 -27.36
N GLY A 656 15.12 -14.06 -27.90
CA GLY A 656 15.66 -13.38 -29.06
C GLY A 656 15.21 -11.93 -29.19
N THR A 657 16.01 -11.11 -29.84
CA THR A 657 15.68 -9.70 -30.13
C THR A 657 16.38 -9.23 -31.40
N ASP A 658 15.69 -8.46 -32.23
CA ASP A 658 16.27 -7.76 -33.37
C ASP A 658 15.54 -6.43 -33.61
N ILE A 659 16.13 -5.49 -34.35
CA ILE A 659 15.48 -4.21 -34.66
C ILE A 659 15.59 -3.89 -36.14
N SER A 660 14.50 -3.41 -36.73
CA SER A 660 14.47 -2.96 -38.12
C SER A 660 15.03 -1.55 -38.26
N ALA A 661 15.44 -1.17 -39.48
CA ALA A 661 15.91 0.19 -39.78
C ALA A 661 14.81 1.24 -39.59
N GLU A 662 13.55 0.84 -39.72
CA GLU A 662 12.35 1.64 -39.50
C GLU A 662 11.96 1.73 -38.01
N GLY A 663 12.76 1.15 -37.12
CA GLY A 663 12.55 1.20 -35.67
C GLY A 663 11.49 0.23 -35.14
N ILE A 664 11.25 -0.89 -35.84
CA ILE A 664 10.42 -1.98 -35.32
C ILE A 664 11.31 -2.94 -34.54
N LEU A 665 11.15 -2.96 -33.22
CA LEU A 665 11.79 -3.88 -32.31
C LEU A 665 11.01 -5.20 -32.29
N LEU A 666 11.65 -6.28 -32.72
CA LEU A 666 11.14 -7.64 -32.67
C LEU A 666 11.73 -8.34 -31.44
N VAL A 667 10.89 -8.85 -30.55
CA VAL A 667 11.34 -9.58 -29.35
C VAL A 667 10.63 -10.91 -29.20
N ALA A 668 11.34 -11.89 -28.64
CA ALA A 668 10.82 -13.19 -28.28
C ALA A 668 11.09 -13.50 -26.80
N THR A 669 10.09 -14.11 -26.18
CA THR A 669 10.10 -14.63 -24.81
C THR A 669 9.43 -16.00 -24.80
N GLU A 670 9.36 -16.66 -23.66
CA GLU A 670 8.57 -17.88 -23.50
C GLU A 670 7.08 -17.68 -23.88
N GLY A 671 6.56 -16.46 -23.72
CA GLY A 671 5.18 -16.11 -24.09
C GLY A 671 4.93 -15.99 -25.60
N GLY A 672 5.98 -16.00 -26.43
CA GLY A 672 5.88 -15.87 -27.89
C GLY A 672 6.65 -14.69 -28.46
N VAL A 673 6.20 -14.20 -29.63
CA VAL A 673 6.89 -13.19 -30.44
C VAL A 673 6.02 -11.94 -30.58
N LYS A 674 6.64 -10.77 -30.47
CA LYS A 674 5.95 -9.48 -30.63
C LYS A 674 6.81 -8.47 -31.37
N ALA A 675 6.15 -7.62 -32.15
CA ALA A 675 6.76 -6.49 -32.84
C ALA A 675 6.27 -5.16 -32.24
N LEU A 676 7.22 -4.32 -31.83
CA LEU A 676 6.98 -3.05 -31.17
C LEU A 676 7.56 -1.92 -32.04
N ARG A 677 6.74 -0.95 -32.43
CA ARG A 677 7.25 0.25 -33.10
C ARG A 677 7.76 1.22 -32.05
N ILE A 678 9.08 1.38 -31.97
CA ILE A 678 9.71 2.32 -31.04
C ILE A 678 9.40 3.75 -31.47
N ARG A 679 8.96 4.57 -30.53
CA ARG A 679 8.86 6.01 -30.72
C ARG A 679 9.98 6.69 -29.95
N PRO A 680 10.74 7.59 -30.61
CA PRO A 680 11.69 8.40 -29.90
C PRO A 680 10.96 9.26 -28.86
N ALA A 681 11.24 9.06 -27.58
CA ALA A 681 10.76 9.95 -26.53
C ALA A 681 11.19 11.39 -26.83
N GLN A 682 10.28 12.35 -26.67
CA GLN A 682 10.64 13.76 -26.55
C GLN A 682 11.44 13.91 -25.24
N PRO A 683 12.56 14.68 -25.20
CA PRO A 683 13.46 14.67 -24.06
C PRO A 683 12.74 15.09 -22.77
N ALA A 684 12.53 14.12 -21.87
CA ALA A 684 12.17 14.34 -20.48
C ALA A 684 13.46 14.38 -19.66
N THR A 685 13.50 15.25 -18.66
CA THR A 685 14.58 15.41 -17.69
C THR A 685 14.94 14.06 -17.05
N PRO A 686 16.24 13.72 -16.90
CA PRO A 686 16.64 12.39 -16.48
C PRO A 686 16.49 12.23 -14.97
N ASP A 687 15.40 11.59 -14.54
CA ASP A 687 15.33 10.89 -13.25
C ASP A 687 14.91 9.44 -13.50
N VAL A 688 15.86 8.65 -13.98
CA VAL A 688 15.83 7.20 -13.85
C VAL A 688 16.99 6.83 -12.92
N PRO A 689 16.72 6.34 -11.70
CA PRO A 689 17.80 5.81 -10.88
C PRO A 689 18.37 4.57 -11.56
N ALA A 690 19.70 4.51 -11.69
CA ALA A 690 20.37 3.27 -12.03
C ALA A 690 20.04 2.20 -10.96
N PRO A 691 19.85 0.92 -11.33
CA PRO A 691 19.79 -0.15 -10.34
C PRO A 691 21.13 -0.19 -9.61
N ARG A 692 21.14 0.20 -8.32
CA ARG A 692 22.32 0.17 -7.46
C ARG A 692 22.80 -1.28 -7.33
N ALA A 693 24.03 -1.53 -7.75
CA ALA A 693 24.81 -2.62 -7.18
C ALA A 693 24.99 -2.32 -5.68
N ALA A 694 24.71 -3.31 -4.84
CA ALA A 694 24.88 -3.19 -3.40
C ALA A 694 26.37 -3.11 -3.05
N ASP A 695 26.82 -1.94 -2.59
CA ASP A 695 28.03 -1.81 -1.79
C ASP A 695 27.62 -1.68 -0.30
N PRO A 696 28.22 -2.46 0.60
CA PRO A 696 27.75 -2.64 1.98
C PRO A 696 28.39 -1.63 2.92
N GLU A 697 28.12 -0.33 2.77
CA GLU A 697 28.60 0.66 3.74
C GLU A 697 27.92 2.01 3.54
N SER A 698 26.66 2.18 3.99
CA SER A 698 26.00 3.48 4.27
C SER A 698 24.54 3.26 4.68
N ALA A 699 24.30 2.64 5.83
CA ALA A 699 23.00 2.68 6.50
C ALA A 699 23.17 3.45 7.81
N GLN A 700 23.11 4.79 7.74
CA GLN A 700 22.89 5.60 8.93
C GLN A 700 21.38 5.62 9.20
N ALA A 701 21.02 5.16 10.39
CA ALA A 701 19.67 5.11 10.91
C ALA A 701 18.99 6.51 10.87
N PRO A 702 17.66 6.58 10.66
CA PRO A 702 16.92 7.81 10.86
C PRO A 702 17.04 8.23 12.33
N GLN A 703 17.59 9.41 12.57
CA GLN A 703 17.62 10.03 13.89
C GLN A 703 16.17 10.29 14.33
N ALA A 704 15.83 9.79 15.52
CA ALA A 704 14.60 10.12 16.21
C ALA A 704 14.48 11.64 16.41
N PRO A 705 13.28 12.25 16.30
CA PRO A 705 13.09 13.63 16.72
C PRO A 705 13.31 13.70 18.24
N GLY A 706 14.29 14.49 18.65
CA GLY A 706 14.53 14.80 20.06
C GLY A 706 13.37 15.60 20.66
N PRO A 707 13.16 15.54 21.98
CA PRO A 707 12.11 16.28 22.64
C PRO A 707 12.58 17.72 22.81
N ASP A 708 12.05 18.67 22.04
CA ASP A 708 12.07 20.07 22.44
C ASP A 708 11.03 20.92 21.71
N ALA A 709 10.48 21.85 22.50
CA ALA A 709 9.63 23.01 22.18
C ALA A 709 8.14 22.76 21.90
N HIS A 710 7.36 22.84 22.99
CA HIS A 710 6.01 23.40 23.01
C HIS A 710 5.89 24.66 22.13
N PRO A 711 4.80 24.83 21.37
CA PRO A 711 4.29 26.16 21.08
C PRO A 711 3.34 26.58 22.22
N THR A 712 3.75 27.61 22.95
CA THR A 712 2.85 28.46 23.71
C THR A 712 1.87 29.16 22.77
N ALA A 713 0.58 29.14 23.17
CA ALA A 713 -0.59 29.89 22.66
C ALA A 713 -1.25 29.36 21.38
#